data_AF-A0A2W5A8P3-F1
#
_entry.id   AF-A0A2W5A8P3-F1
#
_cell.length_a   1.000
_cell.length_b   1.000
_cell.length_c   1.000
_cell.angle_alpha   90.00
_cell.angle_beta   90.00
_cell.angle_gamma   90.00
#
_symmetry.space_group_name_H-M   'P 1'
#
loop_
_entity.id
_entity.type
_entity.pdbx_description
1 polymer ?
#
loop_
_entity_poly.entity_id
_entity_poly.type
_entity_poly.pdbx_seq_one_letter_code
_entity_poly.pdbx_strand_id
1 'polypeptide(L)'
;MRLGRAAISFYLGLAFSAAHAAPAPDLDAFLDYPFKTNLIAPEAGGRLAWIEMRHGRRSLWLAKGGDLAATKIAGTGVDDGMELAEATFSPDGRILAWVRGGGEHNGWAANLPPPNPASSVVQPTQSIWVSIDGGAPIQVAEGEEPTLSSTGRLAYLKDGQAWTVALTAGAKPEKLFYDRGKVGDLAWSPDGTKLAFVSRRGDHSFVGVYAGPDKPINWIAPSTAFDGDIAWSPDGARIAFVRREGEADLLASPLVEKPNPFSIWVGDVADGSARQLWASPATLEGSYPMVPDGMVVRWAAGDRIVFRAEMDGWPHLYALAASGGAPRLLTPGKFMVEHVTITPDRRTLIYDANSGPAADDIDRRHLFRVAIDGGAPVALTSGTGVEFTAAAVGNERIAYVGASPTGPMQVLLAEGKAAPRALGEAGAPYAPAGMVTPKSVTFTAADGTLIHGQLFAAAGAERKAGLIFVHGGPPRQMLLGWSYMDYYAHSYAMNQYYAAHGYVVLSVNYRLGIGYGRAFQHPARGGIAGNAEYQDVTAGARFLMAQPQVDPARIGIWGGSYGGLLTGHALAHDSAIFKAGVDFHGVHDWSLYPRLITRPERYEQGDYEAAMKSAFESSPESALKGWRSPVLLIAGDDDRNVRFDQTVDLARRLRAQGTPFESLVIPNEIHGFLRYDSWKRADEASIDFLGRYLKP
;
A
#
# COMPACT_ATOMS: atom_id res chain seq x y z
N MET A 1 -83.90 -32.14 34.01
CA MET A 1 -83.36 -32.25 32.63
C MET A 1 -82.69 -30.93 32.27
N ARG A 2 -81.48 -30.99 31.70
CA ARG A 2 -80.44 -29.95 31.73
C ARG A 2 -80.77 -28.67 30.92
N LEU A 3 -80.49 -27.51 31.53
CA LEU A 3 -80.26 -26.24 30.85
C LEU A 3 -78.81 -26.21 30.33
N GLY A 4 -78.62 -26.11 29.01
CA GLY A 4 -77.33 -25.89 28.37
C GLY A 4 -77.18 -24.42 27.94
N ARG A 5 -76.25 -23.71 28.57
CA ARG A 5 -75.78 -22.38 28.14
C ARG A 5 -74.77 -22.55 27.01
N ALA A 6 -74.98 -21.92 25.86
CA ALA A 6 -73.97 -21.78 24.82
C ALA A 6 -73.10 -20.55 25.13
N ALA A 7 -71.81 -20.78 25.39
CA ALA A 7 -70.80 -19.73 25.51
C ALA A 7 -70.21 -19.46 24.12
N ILE A 8 -70.28 -18.21 23.66
CA ILE A 8 -69.60 -17.72 22.47
C ILE A 8 -68.23 -17.20 22.93
N SER A 9 -67.16 -17.92 22.58
CA SER A 9 -65.78 -17.47 22.79
C SER A 9 -65.33 -16.59 21.63
N PHE A 10 -65.06 -15.32 21.90
CA PHE A 10 -64.33 -14.43 20.99
C PHE A 10 -62.83 -14.77 21.06
N TYR A 11 -62.27 -15.33 19.99
CA TYR A 11 -60.83 -15.38 19.79
C TYR A 11 -60.36 -14.00 19.29
N LEU A 12 -59.69 -13.22 20.15
CA LEU A 12 -58.87 -12.10 19.70
C LEU A 12 -57.60 -12.68 19.06
N GLY A 13 -57.55 -12.70 17.73
CA GLY A 13 -56.30 -12.92 17.01
C GLY A 13 -55.38 -11.71 17.17
N LEU A 14 -54.36 -11.84 18.00
CA LEU A 14 -53.20 -10.94 17.99
C LEU A 14 -52.46 -11.15 16.67
N ALA A 15 -52.72 -10.26 15.70
CA ALA A 15 -51.90 -10.15 14.50
C ALA A 15 -50.52 -9.61 14.92
N PHE A 16 -49.54 -10.51 15.04
CA PHE A 16 -48.13 -10.11 14.99
C PHE A 16 -47.87 -9.61 13.56
N SER A 17 -47.83 -8.29 13.38
CA SER A 17 -47.19 -7.72 12.20
C SER A 17 -45.72 -8.10 12.27
N ALA A 18 -45.33 -9.13 11.51
CA ALA A 18 -43.94 -9.38 11.20
C ALA A 18 -43.44 -8.15 10.43
N ALA A 19 -42.72 -7.27 11.12
CA ALA A 19 -41.93 -6.23 10.49
C ALA A 19 -41.01 -6.97 9.51
N HIS A 20 -41.26 -6.79 8.22
CA HIS A 20 -40.37 -7.33 7.20
C HIS A 20 -39.07 -6.54 7.32
N ALA A 21 -38.04 -7.17 7.89
CA ALA A 21 -36.70 -6.63 7.87
C ALA A 21 -36.33 -6.34 6.40
N ALA A 22 -35.77 -5.16 6.15
CA ALA A 22 -35.27 -4.82 4.82
C ALA A 22 -34.30 -5.93 4.35
N PRO A 23 -34.31 -6.30 3.06
CA PRO A 23 -33.36 -7.28 2.55
C PRO A 23 -31.92 -6.80 2.81
N ALA A 24 -31.02 -7.73 3.13
CA ALA A 24 -29.60 -7.43 3.30
C ALA A 24 -29.04 -6.73 2.05
N PRO A 25 -28.11 -5.78 2.20
CA PRO A 25 -27.41 -5.20 1.05
C PRO A 25 -26.72 -6.28 0.22
N ASP A 26 -26.67 -6.06 -1.10
CA ASP A 26 -25.99 -6.94 -2.04
C ASP A 26 -24.46 -6.76 -1.93
N LEU A 27 -23.76 -7.78 -1.43
CA LEU A 27 -22.31 -7.74 -1.25
C LEU A 27 -21.56 -7.56 -2.58
N ASP A 28 -22.00 -8.25 -3.65
CA ASP A 28 -21.33 -8.17 -4.96
C ASP A 28 -21.39 -6.72 -5.50
N ALA A 29 -22.48 -6.00 -5.24
CA ALA A 29 -22.58 -4.59 -5.62
C ALA A 29 -21.54 -3.69 -4.92
N PHE A 30 -21.20 -3.96 -3.66
CA PHE A 30 -20.16 -3.22 -2.94
C PHE A 30 -18.76 -3.58 -3.42
N LEU A 31 -18.52 -4.85 -3.78
CA LEU A 31 -17.22 -5.36 -4.23
C LEU A 31 -16.95 -5.17 -5.74
N ASP A 32 -17.94 -4.74 -6.55
CA ASP A 32 -17.78 -4.41 -7.98
C ASP A 32 -17.07 -3.05 -8.24
N TYR A 33 -16.34 -2.51 -7.27
CA TYR A 33 -15.59 -1.28 -7.49
C TYR A 33 -14.41 -1.55 -8.44
N PRO A 34 -14.10 -0.63 -9.36
CA PRO A 34 -12.90 -0.74 -10.16
C PRO A 34 -11.72 -0.11 -9.41
N PHE A 35 -10.63 -0.87 -9.23
CA PHE A 35 -9.37 -0.40 -8.68
C PHE A 35 -8.42 0.03 -9.80
N LYS A 36 -7.67 1.12 -9.60
CA LYS A 36 -6.79 1.72 -10.62
C LYS A 36 -5.37 1.81 -10.08
N THR A 37 -4.40 1.26 -10.81
CA THR A 37 -2.98 1.28 -10.44
C THR A 37 -2.07 1.47 -11.66
N ASN A 38 -0.78 1.66 -11.42
CA ASN A 38 0.27 1.88 -12.43
C ASN A 38 -0.13 2.91 -13.50
N LEU A 39 -0.70 4.05 -13.09
CA LEU A 39 -0.99 5.16 -14.00
C LEU A 39 0.32 5.82 -14.44
N ILE A 40 0.68 5.65 -15.72
CA ILE A 40 1.97 6.08 -16.28
C ILE A 40 1.82 6.83 -17.60
N ALA A 41 2.74 7.75 -17.86
CA ALA A 41 2.87 8.47 -19.13
C ALA A 41 4.34 8.49 -19.59
N PRO A 42 4.63 8.44 -20.90
CA PRO A 42 5.98 8.59 -21.44
C PRO A 42 6.43 10.05 -21.46
N GLU A 43 7.74 10.29 -21.58
CA GLU A 43 8.32 11.63 -21.67
C GLU A 43 7.80 12.43 -22.87
N ALA A 44 7.63 11.77 -24.02
CA ALA A 44 7.11 12.39 -25.24
C ALA A 44 5.64 12.85 -25.13
N GLY A 45 4.91 12.42 -24.10
CA GLY A 45 3.50 12.72 -23.88
C GLY A 45 2.55 12.09 -24.91
N GLY A 46 1.27 12.47 -24.85
CA GLY A 46 0.23 12.04 -25.82
C GLY A 46 -0.20 10.57 -25.72
N ARG A 47 0.32 9.84 -24.73
CA ARG A 47 -0.09 8.49 -24.36
C ARG A 47 -0.16 8.35 -22.85
N LEU A 48 -0.96 7.41 -22.39
CA LEU A 48 -1.17 7.10 -20.98
C LEU A 48 -1.52 5.61 -20.88
N ALA A 49 -1.05 4.94 -19.84
CA ALA A 49 -1.48 3.57 -19.54
C ALA A 49 -1.81 3.44 -18.06
N TRP A 50 -2.71 2.52 -17.73
CA TRP A 50 -3.02 2.13 -16.37
C TRP A 50 -3.55 0.71 -16.32
N ILE A 51 -3.51 0.13 -15.14
CA ILE A 51 -4.07 -1.18 -14.86
C ILE A 51 -5.36 -0.99 -14.08
N GLU A 52 -6.38 -1.72 -14.50
CA GLU A 52 -7.68 -1.78 -13.83
C GLU A 52 -7.93 -3.19 -13.32
N MET A 53 -8.32 -3.30 -12.06
CA MET A 53 -8.90 -4.53 -11.50
C MET A 53 -10.38 -4.30 -11.22
N ARG A 54 -11.24 -5.22 -11.64
CA ARG A 54 -12.68 -5.22 -11.32
C ARG A 54 -13.17 -6.65 -11.22
N HIS A 55 -13.75 -7.05 -10.08
CA HIS A 55 -14.12 -8.45 -9.82
C HIS A 55 -12.95 -9.42 -10.06
N GLY A 56 -11.75 -9.11 -9.55
CA GLY A 56 -10.52 -9.92 -9.72
C GLY A 56 -9.93 -9.93 -11.14
N ARG A 57 -10.71 -9.55 -12.15
CA ARG A 57 -10.27 -9.46 -13.55
C ARG A 57 -9.41 -8.22 -13.73
N ARG A 58 -8.22 -8.43 -14.27
CA ARG A 58 -7.22 -7.38 -14.49
C ARG A 58 -7.10 -7.06 -15.98
N SER A 59 -7.07 -5.77 -16.29
CA SER A 59 -6.96 -5.27 -17.66
C SER A 59 -5.94 -4.13 -17.73
N LEU A 60 -5.09 -4.17 -18.76
CA LEU A 60 -4.20 -3.06 -19.09
C LEU A 60 -4.90 -2.17 -20.12
N TRP A 61 -5.01 -0.89 -19.78
CA TRP A 61 -5.56 0.14 -20.64
C TRP A 61 -4.45 0.99 -21.25
N LEU A 62 -4.62 1.32 -22.53
CA LEU A 62 -3.80 2.28 -23.25
C LEU A 62 -4.71 3.39 -23.79
N ALA A 63 -4.40 4.63 -23.43
CA ALA A 63 -5.01 5.82 -24.00
C ALA A 63 -4.00 6.56 -24.89
N LYS A 64 -4.46 7.00 -26.06
CA LYS A 64 -3.60 7.60 -27.11
C LYS A 64 -4.33 8.72 -27.87
N GLY A 65 -3.56 9.56 -28.54
CA GLY A 65 -4.08 10.64 -29.37
C GLY A 65 -4.30 11.93 -28.58
N GLY A 66 -4.77 12.98 -29.26
CA GLY A 66 -4.99 14.29 -28.64
C GLY A 66 -6.05 14.27 -27.53
N ASP A 67 -7.07 13.43 -27.70
CA ASP A 67 -8.19 13.20 -26.79
C ASP A 67 -7.94 12.09 -25.76
N LEU A 68 -6.80 11.38 -25.83
CA LEU A 68 -6.50 10.22 -25.01
C LEU A 68 -7.65 9.20 -25.02
N ALA A 69 -8.13 8.82 -26.20
CA ALA A 69 -9.09 7.73 -26.34
C ALA A 69 -8.50 6.42 -25.79
N ALA A 70 -9.21 5.81 -24.84
CA ALA A 70 -8.74 4.67 -24.06
C ALA A 70 -9.28 3.35 -24.57
N THR A 71 -8.42 2.33 -24.67
CA THR A 71 -8.78 0.97 -25.06
C THR A 71 -8.07 -0.05 -24.19
N LYS A 72 -8.74 -1.17 -23.87
CA LYS A 72 -8.11 -2.34 -23.26
C LYS A 72 -7.20 -3.01 -24.28
N ILE A 73 -5.93 -3.19 -23.94
CA ILE A 73 -4.95 -3.84 -24.83
C ILE A 73 -4.48 -5.20 -24.31
N ALA A 74 -4.63 -5.48 -23.02
CA ALA A 74 -4.34 -6.78 -22.43
C ALA A 74 -5.27 -7.08 -21.26
N GLY A 75 -5.40 -8.36 -20.93
CA GLY A 75 -6.29 -8.89 -19.89
C GLY A 75 -6.86 -10.24 -20.32
N THR A 76 -7.02 -11.17 -19.39
CA THR A 76 -7.51 -12.53 -19.69
C THR A 76 -9.03 -12.61 -19.72
N GLY A 77 -9.72 -11.58 -19.20
CA GLY A 77 -11.17 -11.56 -19.02
C GLY A 77 -11.67 -12.50 -17.91
N VAL A 78 -10.76 -13.22 -17.24
CA VAL A 78 -11.03 -14.13 -16.13
C VAL A 78 -10.26 -13.70 -14.89
N ASP A 79 -10.77 -14.07 -13.71
CA ASP A 79 -10.01 -13.98 -12.47
C ASP A 79 -9.21 -15.27 -12.30
N ASP A 80 -7.93 -15.22 -12.66
CA ASP A 80 -6.94 -16.27 -12.46
C ASP A 80 -6.00 -15.96 -11.30
N GLY A 81 -6.25 -14.86 -10.57
CA GLY A 81 -5.37 -14.33 -9.54
C GLY A 81 -3.99 -13.90 -10.05
N MET A 82 -3.79 -13.74 -11.37
CA MET A 82 -2.51 -13.31 -11.92
C MET A 82 -2.47 -11.82 -12.13
N GLU A 83 -1.56 -11.18 -11.41
CA GLU A 83 -1.41 -9.74 -11.44
C GLU A 83 -0.96 -9.23 -12.81
N LEU A 84 -1.37 -8.01 -13.13
CA LEU A 84 -0.69 -7.17 -14.09
C LEU A 84 -0.01 -6.07 -13.27
N ALA A 85 1.28 -5.86 -13.48
CA ALA A 85 2.07 -4.90 -12.71
C ALA A 85 3.19 -4.30 -13.56
N GLU A 86 3.91 -3.35 -12.97
CA GLU A 86 5.19 -2.83 -13.48
C GLU A 86 5.12 -2.35 -14.94
N ALA A 87 3.99 -1.74 -15.30
CA ALA A 87 3.85 -1.14 -16.61
C ALA A 87 4.91 -0.03 -16.78
N THR A 88 5.53 0.04 -17.95
CA THR A 88 6.50 1.09 -18.31
C THR A 88 6.48 1.38 -19.80
N PHE A 89 6.78 2.62 -20.17
CA PHE A 89 6.93 3.02 -21.57
C PHE A 89 8.40 3.15 -21.96
N SER A 90 8.71 2.95 -23.24
CA SER A 90 9.89 3.58 -23.85
C SER A 90 9.76 5.11 -23.79
N PRO A 91 10.87 5.88 -23.75
CA PRO A 91 10.80 7.34 -23.63
C PRO A 91 9.93 8.02 -24.71
N ASP A 92 9.92 7.48 -25.93
CA ASP A 92 9.11 7.93 -27.06
C ASP A 92 7.63 7.49 -26.99
N GLY A 93 7.27 6.68 -25.99
CA GLY A 93 5.92 6.15 -25.78
C GLY A 93 5.49 5.05 -26.75
N ARG A 94 6.37 4.60 -27.65
CA ARG A 94 5.99 3.63 -28.70
C ARG A 94 5.84 2.22 -28.14
N ILE A 95 6.71 1.81 -27.23
CA ILE A 95 6.71 0.48 -26.63
C ILE A 95 6.15 0.60 -25.22
N LEU A 96 5.14 -0.21 -24.91
CA LEU A 96 4.62 -0.40 -23.56
C LEU A 96 4.97 -1.82 -23.11
N ALA A 97 5.72 -1.95 -22.02
CA ALA A 97 6.02 -3.22 -21.38
C ALA A 97 5.28 -3.34 -20.04
N TRP A 98 4.98 -4.56 -19.63
CA TRP A 98 4.40 -4.86 -18.30
C TRP A 98 4.70 -6.30 -17.90
N VAL A 99 4.50 -6.61 -16.63
CA VAL A 99 4.63 -7.95 -16.07
C VAL A 99 3.24 -8.55 -15.87
N ARG A 100 3.09 -9.84 -16.22
CA ARG A 100 1.95 -10.67 -15.83
C ARG A 100 2.43 -11.77 -14.88
N GLY A 101 1.68 -12.00 -13.81
CA GLY A 101 2.03 -12.97 -12.77
C GLY A 101 3.08 -12.45 -11.78
N GLY A 102 3.25 -11.12 -11.72
CA GLY A 102 4.06 -10.44 -10.72
C GLY A 102 3.58 -10.73 -9.29
N GLY A 103 4.39 -10.35 -8.31
CA GLY A 103 4.06 -10.57 -6.91
C GLY A 103 3.88 -9.26 -6.14
N GLU A 104 2.76 -9.14 -5.43
CA GLU A 104 2.72 -8.37 -4.19
C GLU A 104 3.53 -9.06 -3.07
N HIS A 105 4.57 -8.34 -2.65
CA HIS A 105 5.10 -8.26 -1.29
C HIS A 105 5.56 -9.55 -0.58
N ASN A 106 6.76 -10.04 -0.91
CA ASN A 106 7.72 -10.32 0.17
C ASN A 106 9.20 -10.46 -0.16
N GLY A 107 10.04 -9.90 0.72
CA GLY A 107 11.49 -10.16 0.79
C GLY A 107 11.84 -11.55 1.35
N TRP A 108 10.90 -12.26 1.98
CA TRP A 108 11.08 -13.64 2.45
C TRP A 108 10.87 -14.69 1.34
N ALA A 109 10.22 -14.31 0.23
CA ALA A 109 9.86 -15.22 -0.87
C ALA A 109 11.00 -15.45 -1.89
N ALA A 110 12.25 -15.16 -1.51
CA ALA A 110 13.38 -15.36 -2.41
C ALA A 110 13.41 -16.82 -2.91
N ASN A 111 13.29 -16.98 -4.23
CA ASN A 111 13.24 -18.27 -4.95
C ASN A 111 11.93 -19.06 -4.85
N LEU A 112 10.83 -18.49 -4.35
CA LEU A 112 9.52 -19.10 -4.53
C LEU A 112 8.99 -18.84 -5.94
N PRO A 113 8.28 -19.79 -6.56
CA PRO A 113 7.60 -19.54 -7.82
C PRO A 113 6.48 -18.49 -7.64
N PRO A 114 5.98 -17.91 -8.74
CA PRO A 114 4.81 -17.04 -8.70
C PRO A 114 3.63 -17.71 -7.97
N PRO A 115 2.81 -16.95 -7.24
CA PRO A 115 1.63 -17.49 -6.55
C PRO A 115 0.72 -18.28 -7.48
N ASN A 116 0.06 -19.31 -6.93
CA ASN A 116 -0.88 -20.16 -7.68
C ASN A 116 -2.28 -20.18 -7.02
N PRO A 117 -2.93 -19.02 -6.84
CA PRO A 117 -4.20 -18.93 -6.11
C PRO A 117 -5.34 -19.66 -6.84
N ALA A 118 -5.22 -19.86 -8.16
CA ALA A 118 -6.17 -20.65 -8.94
C ALA A 118 -5.96 -22.18 -8.81
N SER A 119 -4.98 -22.63 -8.03
CA SER A 119 -4.61 -24.05 -7.90
C SER A 119 -4.41 -24.73 -9.26
N SER A 120 -3.80 -24.02 -10.21
CA SER A 120 -3.48 -24.52 -11.55
C SER A 120 -2.53 -25.71 -11.46
N VAL A 121 -2.79 -26.74 -12.28
CA VAL A 121 -1.88 -27.88 -12.45
C VAL A 121 -0.64 -27.54 -13.28
N VAL A 122 -0.65 -26.38 -13.95
CA VAL A 122 0.50 -25.81 -14.65
C VAL A 122 1.08 -24.73 -13.75
N GLN A 123 2.39 -24.83 -13.48
CA GLN A 123 3.10 -23.85 -12.67
C GLN A 123 3.00 -22.45 -13.31
N PRO A 124 2.48 -21.45 -12.57
CA PRO A 124 2.43 -20.08 -13.07
C PRO A 124 3.83 -19.50 -13.32
N THR A 125 3.91 -18.57 -14.27
CA THR A 125 5.15 -17.86 -14.61
C THR A 125 4.96 -16.35 -14.46
N GLN A 126 6.04 -15.67 -14.10
CA GLN A 126 6.13 -14.21 -14.13
C GLN A 126 6.74 -13.83 -15.48
N SER A 127 5.94 -13.18 -16.32
CA SER A 127 6.26 -12.98 -17.72
C SER A 127 6.16 -11.52 -18.13
N ILE A 128 7.13 -11.07 -18.92
CA ILE A 128 7.16 -9.74 -19.52
C ILE A 128 6.47 -9.78 -20.86
N TRP A 129 5.52 -8.87 -21.01
CA TRP A 129 4.75 -8.65 -22.23
C TRP A 129 5.02 -7.26 -22.76
N VAL A 130 4.94 -7.11 -24.09
CA VAL A 130 5.10 -5.81 -24.75
C VAL A 130 4.03 -5.59 -25.79
N SER A 131 3.65 -4.33 -25.98
CA SER A 131 2.85 -3.84 -27.10
C SER A 131 3.60 -2.70 -27.77
N ILE A 132 3.76 -2.78 -29.09
CA ILE A 132 4.42 -1.77 -29.90
C ILE A 132 3.33 -0.99 -30.65
N ASP A 133 3.30 0.32 -30.47
CA ASP A 133 2.34 1.25 -31.07
C ASP A 133 0.86 0.90 -30.78
N GLY A 134 0.62 0.20 -29.67
CA GLY A 134 -0.72 -0.30 -29.31
C GLY A 134 -1.18 -1.49 -30.15
N GLY A 135 -0.26 -2.18 -30.83
CA GLY A 135 -0.51 -3.45 -31.50
C GLY A 135 -0.75 -4.60 -30.52
N ALA A 136 -1.00 -5.80 -31.06
CA ALA A 136 -1.26 -6.99 -30.25
C ALA A 136 -0.10 -7.27 -29.26
N PRO A 137 -0.40 -7.53 -27.97
CA PRO A 137 0.60 -7.94 -27.01
C PRO A 137 1.37 -9.19 -27.42
N ILE A 138 2.67 -9.20 -27.16
CA ILE A 138 3.51 -10.39 -27.28
C ILE A 138 4.27 -10.63 -25.98
N GLN A 139 4.33 -11.89 -25.54
CA GLN A 139 5.23 -12.30 -24.47
C GLN A 139 6.66 -12.36 -25.02
N VAL A 140 7.61 -11.73 -24.34
CA VAL A 140 9.01 -11.65 -24.79
C VAL A 140 9.99 -12.35 -23.87
N ALA A 141 9.70 -12.43 -22.57
CA ALA A 141 10.57 -13.08 -21.59
C ALA A 141 9.80 -13.50 -20.33
N GLU A 142 10.44 -14.34 -19.51
CA GLU A 142 10.12 -14.48 -18.09
C GLU A 142 11.03 -13.55 -17.29
N GLY A 143 10.49 -12.87 -16.28
CA GLY A 143 11.22 -11.93 -15.44
C GLY A 143 10.35 -10.76 -14.98
N GLU A 144 10.99 -9.77 -14.39
CA GLU A 144 10.37 -8.62 -13.74
C GLU A 144 11.18 -7.33 -13.98
N GLU A 145 10.68 -6.22 -13.46
CA GLU A 145 11.20 -4.86 -13.56
C GLU A 145 11.70 -4.50 -14.97
N PRO A 146 10.84 -4.60 -16.01
CA PRO A 146 11.23 -4.20 -17.36
C PRO A 146 11.54 -2.71 -17.42
N THR A 147 12.59 -2.34 -18.15
CA THR A 147 12.94 -0.95 -18.48
C THR A 147 13.37 -0.82 -19.94
N LEU A 148 12.89 0.24 -20.60
CA LEU A 148 13.04 0.45 -22.04
C LEU A 148 13.94 1.65 -22.31
N SER A 149 14.95 1.45 -23.15
CA SER A 149 15.81 2.54 -23.63
C SER A 149 15.14 3.36 -24.72
N SER A 150 15.65 4.57 -24.98
CA SER A 150 15.28 5.40 -26.13
C SER A 150 15.64 4.78 -27.49
N THR A 151 16.46 3.73 -27.51
CA THR A 151 16.80 2.95 -28.73
C THR A 151 15.94 1.70 -28.91
N GLY A 152 14.94 1.49 -28.03
CA GLY A 152 14.02 0.34 -28.10
C GLY A 152 14.59 -0.97 -27.53
N ARG A 153 15.73 -0.93 -26.83
CA ARG A 153 16.26 -2.08 -26.08
C ARG A 153 15.55 -2.26 -24.75
N LEU A 154 15.17 -3.50 -24.44
CA LEU A 154 14.64 -3.93 -23.16
C LEU A 154 15.78 -4.42 -22.26
N ALA A 155 15.81 -3.95 -21.02
CA ALA A 155 16.51 -4.63 -19.93
C ALA A 155 15.48 -5.01 -18.86
N TYR A 156 15.72 -6.11 -18.15
CA TYR A 156 14.82 -6.60 -17.11
C TYR A 156 15.58 -7.48 -16.12
N LEU A 157 14.94 -7.84 -15.01
CA LEU A 157 15.50 -8.69 -13.96
C LEU A 157 14.98 -10.13 -14.07
N LYS A 158 15.90 -11.09 -13.92
CA LYS A 158 15.56 -12.49 -13.70
C LYS A 158 16.65 -13.15 -12.85
N ASP A 159 16.23 -13.85 -11.80
CA ASP A 159 17.11 -14.54 -10.84
C ASP A 159 18.16 -13.58 -10.21
N GLY A 160 17.75 -12.34 -9.93
CA GLY A 160 18.62 -11.32 -9.36
C GLY A 160 19.73 -10.82 -10.29
N GLN A 161 19.56 -10.96 -11.61
CA GLN A 161 20.52 -10.55 -12.64
C GLN A 161 19.82 -9.74 -13.73
N ALA A 162 20.59 -8.92 -14.48
CA ALA A 162 20.10 -8.18 -15.63
C ALA A 162 20.10 -9.03 -16.90
N TRP A 163 18.98 -9.03 -17.61
CA TRP A 163 18.77 -9.74 -18.87
C TRP A 163 18.25 -8.80 -19.96
N THR A 164 18.33 -9.25 -21.20
CA THR A 164 17.76 -8.58 -22.37
C THR A 164 17.17 -9.59 -23.33
N VAL A 165 16.23 -9.14 -24.16
CA VAL A 165 15.66 -9.93 -25.25
C VAL A 165 15.19 -8.99 -26.36
N ALA A 166 15.26 -9.46 -27.61
CA ALA A 166 14.67 -8.74 -28.72
C ALA A 166 13.13 -8.69 -28.58
N LEU A 167 12.52 -7.59 -29.00
CA LEU A 167 11.08 -7.34 -28.90
C LEU A 167 10.28 -8.07 -29.98
N THR A 168 10.53 -9.36 -30.14
CA THR A 168 9.87 -10.25 -31.10
C THR A 168 9.57 -11.58 -30.44
N ALA A 169 8.40 -12.15 -30.71
CA ALA A 169 8.00 -13.42 -30.13
C ALA A 169 9.01 -14.54 -30.46
N GLY A 170 9.37 -15.34 -29.45
CA GLY A 170 10.31 -16.45 -29.59
C GLY A 170 11.79 -16.07 -29.67
N ALA A 171 12.14 -14.78 -29.53
CA ALA A 171 13.52 -14.36 -29.33
C ALA A 171 14.10 -15.03 -28.07
N LYS A 172 15.38 -15.40 -28.13
CA LYS A 172 16.06 -16.04 -27.00
C LYS A 172 16.56 -14.95 -26.05
N PRO A 173 16.16 -14.96 -24.77
CA PRO A 173 16.72 -14.04 -23.80
C PRO A 173 18.18 -14.38 -23.49
N GLU A 174 18.95 -13.36 -23.15
CA GLU A 174 20.35 -13.51 -22.74
C GLU A 174 20.67 -12.62 -21.54
N LYS A 175 21.64 -13.06 -20.72
CA LYS A 175 22.17 -12.23 -19.64
C LYS A 175 22.86 -11.02 -20.26
N LEU A 176 22.49 -9.84 -19.82
CA LEU A 176 23.05 -8.60 -20.37
C LEU A 176 24.51 -8.41 -19.94
N PHE A 177 24.82 -8.78 -18.70
CA PHE A 177 26.16 -8.87 -18.14
C PHE A 177 26.19 -9.82 -16.93
N TYR A 178 27.39 -10.22 -16.50
CA TYR A 178 27.60 -10.93 -15.25
C TYR A 178 27.84 -9.93 -14.11
N ASP A 179 27.12 -10.10 -13.00
CA ASP A 179 27.46 -9.47 -11.73
C ASP A 179 27.37 -10.49 -10.58
N ARG A 180 28.29 -10.42 -9.62
CA ARG A 180 28.25 -11.32 -8.44
C ARG A 180 27.04 -11.03 -7.52
N GLY A 181 26.44 -9.83 -7.60
CA GLY A 181 25.46 -9.31 -6.63
C GLY A 181 24.04 -9.50 -7.13
N LYS A 182 23.07 -9.10 -6.32
CA LYS A 182 21.68 -8.99 -6.78
C LYS A 182 21.49 -7.65 -7.47
N VAL A 183 21.25 -7.67 -8.77
CA VAL A 183 21.01 -6.48 -9.58
C VAL A 183 19.59 -5.99 -9.37
N GLY A 184 19.41 -4.68 -9.25
CA GLY A 184 18.12 -3.98 -9.21
C GLY A 184 18.26 -2.53 -9.68
N ASP A 185 17.18 -1.74 -9.57
CA ASP A 185 17.12 -0.31 -9.91
C ASP A 185 17.69 -0.02 -11.32
N LEU A 186 17.24 -0.77 -12.33
CA LEU A 186 17.71 -0.62 -13.71
C LEU A 186 17.27 0.72 -14.32
N ALA A 187 18.21 1.53 -14.80
CA ALA A 187 17.92 2.82 -15.43
C ALA A 187 18.77 3.06 -16.68
N TRP A 188 18.14 3.17 -17.85
CA TRP A 188 18.82 3.52 -19.09
C TRP A 188 19.26 4.99 -19.09
N SER A 189 20.43 5.28 -19.65
CA SER A 189 20.86 6.64 -19.94
C SER A 189 19.89 7.30 -20.93
N PRO A 190 19.79 8.65 -20.97
CA PRO A 190 18.86 9.35 -21.86
C PRO A 190 19.05 9.00 -23.36
N ASP A 191 20.30 8.78 -23.78
CA ASP A 191 20.65 8.34 -25.14
C ASP A 191 20.42 6.84 -25.40
N GLY A 192 20.04 6.08 -24.38
CA GLY A 192 19.75 4.64 -24.45
C GLY A 192 20.98 3.76 -24.67
N THR A 193 22.20 4.27 -24.52
CA THR A 193 23.43 3.53 -24.81
C THR A 193 24.05 2.85 -23.59
N LYS A 194 23.72 3.30 -22.38
CA LYS A 194 24.26 2.78 -21.10
C LYS A 194 23.13 2.41 -20.16
N LEU A 195 23.38 1.43 -19.30
CA LEU A 195 22.45 1.01 -18.26
C LEU A 195 23.11 1.19 -16.90
N ALA A 196 22.55 2.06 -16.06
CA ALA A 196 22.89 2.13 -14.65
C ALA A 196 22.07 1.10 -13.87
N PHE A 197 22.64 0.60 -12.77
CA PHE A 197 22.00 -0.37 -11.89
C PHE A 197 22.59 -0.32 -10.48
N VAL A 198 21.86 -0.87 -9.53
CA VAL A 198 22.33 -1.11 -8.16
C VAL A 198 22.66 -2.59 -7.98
N SER A 199 23.85 -2.87 -7.46
CA SER A 199 24.32 -4.22 -7.12
C SER A 199 24.29 -4.42 -5.61
N ARG A 200 23.29 -5.12 -5.08
CA ARG A 200 23.17 -5.44 -3.64
C ARG A 200 24.05 -6.64 -3.27
N ARG A 201 24.83 -6.51 -2.19
CA ARG A 201 25.82 -7.49 -1.73
C ARG A 201 25.55 -8.06 -0.34
N GLY A 202 24.36 -7.79 0.20
CA GLY A 202 24.00 -8.14 1.57
C GLY A 202 23.95 -6.86 2.40
N ASP A 203 25.05 -6.58 3.10
CA ASP A 203 25.21 -5.43 4.00
C ASP A 203 25.56 -4.10 3.28
N HIS A 204 25.92 -4.16 2.00
CA HIS A 204 26.27 -2.98 1.21
C HIS A 204 25.74 -3.11 -0.23
N SER A 205 25.82 -2.02 -0.99
CA SER A 205 25.49 -2.00 -2.41
C SER A 205 26.35 -1.01 -3.19
N PHE A 206 26.43 -1.22 -4.50
CA PHE A 206 27.20 -0.37 -5.41
C PHE A 206 26.34 0.13 -6.57
N VAL A 207 26.60 1.34 -7.04
CA VAL A 207 26.10 1.83 -8.33
C VAL A 207 27.07 1.40 -9.43
N GLY A 208 26.55 0.73 -10.46
CA GLY A 208 27.31 0.30 -11.63
C GLY A 208 26.74 0.88 -12.93
N VAL A 209 27.61 1.07 -13.92
CA VAL A 209 27.24 1.45 -15.29
C VAL A 209 27.76 0.43 -16.28
N TYR A 210 26.83 -0.18 -17.03
CA TYR A 210 27.12 -1.07 -18.14
C TYR A 210 27.07 -0.29 -19.46
N ALA A 211 28.15 -0.36 -20.24
CA ALA A 211 28.32 0.39 -21.50
C ALA A 211 28.57 -0.50 -22.72
N GLY A 212 28.17 -1.78 -22.65
CA GLY A 212 28.33 -2.78 -23.71
C GLY A 212 29.20 -3.98 -23.30
N PRO A 213 29.17 -5.08 -24.07
CA PRO A 213 29.79 -6.35 -23.70
C PRO A 213 31.32 -6.32 -23.69
N ASP A 214 31.92 -5.42 -24.47
CA ASP A 214 33.38 -5.31 -24.60
C ASP A 214 34.02 -4.38 -23.55
N LYS A 215 33.23 -3.90 -22.58
CA LYS A 215 33.69 -2.98 -21.54
C LYS A 215 33.45 -3.57 -20.15
N PRO A 216 34.38 -3.41 -19.21
CA PRO A 216 34.08 -3.72 -17.81
C PRO A 216 32.97 -2.81 -17.29
N ILE A 217 32.27 -3.27 -16.26
CA ILE A 217 31.33 -2.43 -15.50
C ILE A 217 32.13 -1.26 -14.90
N ASN A 218 31.66 -0.03 -15.11
CA ASN A 218 32.18 1.13 -14.39
C ASN A 218 31.46 1.24 -13.04
N TRP A 219 32.18 1.05 -11.95
CA TRP A 219 31.63 1.18 -10.59
C TRP A 219 31.80 2.61 -10.10
N ILE A 220 30.68 3.24 -9.72
CA ILE A 220 30.65 4.64 -9.31
C ILE A 220 30.96 4.74 -7.82
N ALA A 221 32.20 5.14 -7.50
CA ALA A 221 32.72 5.38 -6.16
C ALA A 221 32.31 4.31 -5.11
N PRO A 222 32.59 3.01 -5.34
CA PRO A 222 32.17 1.94 -4.44
C PRO A 222 32.74 2.13 -3.02
N SER A 223 31.99 1.73 -2.00
CA SER A 223 32.38 1.88 -0.59
C SER A 223 31.71 0.82 0.28
N THR A 224 31.94 0.84 1.59
CA THR A 224 31.22 -0.04 2.55
C THR A 224 29.78 0.39 2.80
N ALA A 225 29.27 1.37 2.05
CA ALA A 225 27.98 2.00 2.24
C ALA A 225 26.86 1.28 1.47
N PHE A 226 25.62 1.68 1.73
CA PHE A 226 24.46 1.22 0.97
C PHE A 226 24.03 2.31 -0.01
N ASP A 227 24.33 2.11 -1.29
CA ASP A 227 23.98 2.99 -2.41
C ASP A 227 22.68 2.57 -3.09
N GLY A 228 21.84 3.55 -3.45
CA GLY A 228 20.54 3.33 -4.12
C GLY A 228 19.94 4.62 -4.70
N ASP A 229 18.67 4.55 -5.10
CA ASP A 229 17.87 5.68 -5.57
C ASP A 229 18.56 6.49 -6.69
N ILE A 230 18.94 5.79 -7.76
CA ILE A 230 19.76 6.37 -8.83
C ILE A 230 18.95 7.22 -9.82
N ALA A 231 19.56 8.29 -10.33
CA ALA A 231 18.97 9.13 -11.38
C ALA A 231 20.03 9.67 -12.34
N TRP A 232 19.81 9.50 -13.65
CA TRP A 232 20.67 10.06 -14.69
C TRP A 232 20.52 11.58 -14.82
N SER A 233 21.63 12.27 -15.05
CA SER A 233 21.60 13.63 -15.59
C SER A 233 21.01 13.65 -17.01
N PRO A 234 20.35 14.74 -17.43
CA PRO A 234 19.74 14.83 -18.76
C PRO A 234 20.73 14.62 -19.92
N ASP A 235 22.01 14.91 -19.70
CA ASP A 235 23.10 14.72 -20.67
C ASP A 235 23.72 13.30 -20.64
N GLY A 236 23.35 12.47 -19.66
CA GLY A 236 23.90 11.13 -19.48
C GLY A 236 25.36 11.08 -19.00
N ALA A 237 25.94 12.20 -18.58
CA ALA A 237 27.32 12.27 -18.12
C ALA A 237 27.48 11.94 -16.62
N ARG A 238 26.41 12.06 -15.83
CA ARG A 238 26.43 11.93 -14.38
C ARG A 238 25.27 11.09 -13.86
N ILE A 239 25.48 10.49 -12.69
CA ILE A 239 24.45 9.77 -11.95
C ILE A 239 24.35 10.37 -10.54
N ALA A 240 23.16 10.83 -10.17
CA ALA A 240 22.83 11.14 -8.79
C ALA A 240 22.42 9.86 -8.08
N PHE A 241 22.81 9.70 -6.82
CA PHE A 241 22.42 8.54 -6.00
C PHE A 241 22.40 8.91 -4.52
N VAL A 242 21.66 8.12 -3.74
CA VAL A 242 21.62 8.21 -2.28
C VAL A 242 22.60 7.21 -1.70
N ARG A 243 23.38 7.65 -0.72
CA ARG A 243 24.28 6.80 0.07
C ARG A 243 23.87 6.85 1.53
N ARG A 244 23.58 5.68 2.10
CA ARG A 244 23.38 5.45 3.53
C ARG A 244 24.57 4.67 4.10
N GLU A 245 24.70 4.65 5.41
CA GLU A 245 25.63 3.71 6.04
C GLU A 245 25.27 2.26 5.60
N GLY A 246 26.30 1.42 5.47
CA GLY A 246 26.09 0.00 5.21
C GLY A 246 25.22 -0.61 6.31
N GLU A 247 24.45 -1.63 5.97
CA GLU A 247 23.69 -2.42 6.94
C GLU A 247 24.64 -3.27 7.77
N ALA A 248 25.28 -2.63 8.75
CA ALA A 248 25.92 -3.32 9.86
C ALA A 248 24.87 -3.47 10.96
N ASP A 249 24.51 -4.72 11.28
CA ASP A 249 23.84 -5.04 12.54
C ASP A 249 24.86 -4.81 13.67
N LEU A 250 25.12 -3.54 14.00
CA LEU A 250 25.92 -3.16 15.15
C LEU A 250 25.21 -3.69 16.40
N LEU A 251 25.97 -4.13 17.41
CA LEU A 251 25.47 -4.59 18.72
C LEU A 251 24.52 -3.54 19.33
N ALA A 252 23.22 -3.64 19.03
CA ALA A 252 22.27 -2.56 19.25
C ALA A 252 20.88 -3.10 19.50
N SER A 253 20.30 -2.74 20.64
CA SER A 253 18.90 -3.03 20.93
C SER A 253 17.96 -2.58 19.79
N PRO A 254 17.10 -3.48 19.28
CA PRO A 254 16.08 -3.14 18.28
C PRO A 254 14.89 -2.38 18.90
N LEU A 255 14.91 -2.17 20.22
CA LEU A 255 13.87 -1.45 20.96
C LEU A 255 14.12 0.07 21.01
N VAL A 256 15.31 0.51 20.58
CA VAL A 256 15.72 1.90 20.61
C VAL A 256 15.83 2.42 19.18
N GLU A 257 15.04 3.43 18.86
CA GLU A 257 15.13 4.11 17.57
C GLU A 257 16.48 4.82 17.44
N LYS A 258 17.12 4.69 16.29
CA LYS A 258 18.42 5.31 15.99
C LYS A 258 18.35 6.14 14.72
N PRO A 259 19.08 7.27 14.63
CA PRO A 259 19.25 7.98 13.38
C PRO A 259 19.80 7.05 12.28
N ASN A 260 19.22 7.15 11.09
CA ASN A 260 19.71 6.49 9.87
C ASN A 260 19.97 7.54 8.79
N PRO A 261 21.00 8.39 8.96
CA PRO A 261 21.25 9.50 8.04
C PRO A 261 21.63 9.01 6.64
N PHE A 262 21.47 9.91 5.66
CA PHE A 262 21.79 9.64 4.27
C PHE A 262 22.53 10.83 3.65
N SER A 263 23.07 10.63 2.46
CA SER A 263 23.78 11.66 1.71
C SER A 263 23.45 11.58 0.22
N ILE A 264 23.43 12.74 -0.43
CA ILE A 264 23.20 12.86 -1.88
C ILE A 264 24.56 12.98 -2.56
N TRP A 265 24.82 12.11 -3.52
CA TRP A 265 26.06 12.06 -4.28
C TRP A 265 25.81 12.25 -5.76
N VAL A 266 26.83 12.73 -6.47
CA VAL A 266 26.87 12.75 -7.93
C VAL A 266 28.16 12.11 -8.40
N GLY A 267 28.04 11.05 -9.19
CA GLY A 267 29.13 10.35 -9.83
C GLY A 267 29.32 10.75 -11.29
N ASP A 268 30.57 10.75 -11.74
CA ASP A 268 30.96 10.92 -13.13
C ASP A 268 31.04 9.56 -13.83
N VAL A 269 30.37 9.45 -14.97
CA VAL A 269 30.21 8.19 -15.70
C VAL A 269 31.46 7.82 -16.50
N ALA A 270 32.34 8.77 -16.80
CA ALA A 270 33.55 8.54 -17.58
C ALA A 270 34.67 7.91 -16.74
N ASP A 271 34.87 8.38 -15.51
CA ASP A 271 35.98 7.93 -14.64
C ASP A 271 35.54 7.17 -13.38
N GLY A 272 34.23 7.15 -13.07
CA GLY A 272 33.69 6.44 -11.90
C GLY A 272 33.91 7.16 -10.57
N SER A 273 34.49 8.36 -10.58
CA SER A 273 34.60 9.19 -9.38
C SER A 273 33.24 9.72 -8.96
N ALA A 274 33.08 10.09 -7.69
CA ALA A 274 31.88 10.76 -7.21
C ALA A 274 32.20 11.76 -6.11
N ARG A 275 31.32 12.73 -5.94
CA ARG A 275 31.37 13.66 -4.81
C ARG A 275 30.06 13.71 -4.07
N GLN A 276 30.17 13.83 -2.75
CA GLN A 276 29.06 14.16 -1.90
C GLN A 276 28.63 15.60 -2.15
N LEU A 277 27.35 15.82 -2.44
CA LEU A 277 26.77 17.15 -2.57
C LEU A 277 26.36 17.72 -1.22
N TRP A 278 25.80 16.86 -0.38
CA TRP A 278 25.19 17.19 0.90
C TRP A 278 24.92 15.91 1.71
N ALA A 279 24.85 16.02 3.03
CA ALA A 279 24.47 14.95 3.96
C ALA A 279 23.40 15.44 4.93
N SER A 280 22.46 14.56 5.26
CA SER A 280 21.41 14.85 6.23
C SER A 280 21.96 14.99 7.65
N PRO A 281 21.26 15.74 8.53
CA PRO A 281 21.61 15.77 9.94
C PRO A 281 21.61 14.35 10.54
N ALA A 282 22.56 14.05 11.43
CA ALA A 282 22.58 12.80 12.19
C ALA A 282 21.56 12.83 13.35
N THR A 283 20.29 13.05 13.00
CA THR A 283 19.14 13.08 13.92
C THR A 283 18.07 12.11 13.44
N LEU A 284 17.07 11.85 14.29
CA LEU A 284 15.94 11.01 13.95
C LEU A 284 15.15 11.56 12.74
N GLU A 285 14.95 12.88 12.68
CA GLU A 285 14.31 13.60 11.57
C GLU A 285 15.19 13.62 10.31
N GLY A 286 16.51 13.62 10.46
CA GLY A 286 17.45 13.53 9.35
C GLY A 286 17.61 12.12 8.77
N SER A 287 16.85 11.14 9.26
CA SER A 287 16.94 9.76 8.80
C SER A 287 16.34 9.58 7.40
N TYR A 288 16.76 8.51 6.73
CA TYR A 288 16.15 8.06 5.49
C TYR A 288 14.64 7.85 5.71
N PRO A 289 13.78 8.47 4.88
CA PRO A 289 12.34 8.54 5.14
C PRO A 289 11.66 7.17 5.03
N MET A 290 10.67 6.93 5.88
CA MET A 290 9.91 5.67 5.92
C MET A 290 8.48 5.91 5.43
N VAL A 291 8.35 6.27 4.15
CA VAL A 291 7.05 6.55 3.51
C VAL A 291 6.92 5.80 2.18
N PRO A 292 5.68 5.57 1.68
CA PRO A 292 5.46 4.99 0.36
C PRO A 292 6.26 5.74 -0.72
N ASP A 293 6.91 5.03 -1.65
CA ASP A 293 7.80 5.52 -2.72
C ASP A 293 9.21 6.02 -2.31
N GLY A 294 9.61 5.92 -1.03
CA GLY A 294 11.00 6.18 -0.61
C GLY A 294 11.49 7.63 -0.79
N MET A 295 12.65 7.84 -1.44
CA MET A 295 13.26 9.18 -1.53
C MET A 295 12.92 9.98 -2.80
N VAL A 296 12.35 9.37 -3.84
CA VAL A 296 11.99 10.06 -5.11
C VAL A 296 13.14 10.93 -5.66
N VAL A 297 14.31 10.35 -5.90
CA VAL A 297 15.46 11.09 -6.46
C VAL A 297 15.27 11.35 -7.95
N ARG A 298 15.35 12.62 -8.37
CA ARG A 298 15.22 13.01 -9.78
C ARG A 298 16.18 14.13 -10.17
N TRP A 299 16.66 14.10 -11.42
CA TRP A 299 17.39 15.22 -12.02
C TRP A 299 16.44 16.22 -12.69
N ALA A 300 16.38 17.43 -12.15
CA ALA A 300 15.52 18.52 -12.57
C ALA A 300 16.25 19.56 -13.43
N ALA A 301 15.49 20.47 -14.04
CA ALA A 301 16.03 21.60 -14.79
C ALA A 301 16.92 22.51 -13.93
N GLY A 302 17.84 23.22 -14.57
CA GLY A 302 18.79 24.13 -13.87
C GLY A 302 19.90 23.40 -13.11
N ASP A 303 20.20 22.17 -13.52
CA ASP A 303 21.19 21.28 -12.88
C ASP A 303 20.94 21.07 -11.38
N ARG A 304 19.72 20.63 -11.06
CA ARG A 304 19.27 20.39 -9.68
C ARG A 304 18.87 18.93 -9.46
N ILE A 305 19.09 18.45 -8.25
CA ILE A 305 18.60 17.18 -7.76
C ILE A 305 17.41 17.44 -6.85
N VAL A 306 16.30 16.77 -7.11
CA VAL A 306 15.12 16.75 -6.23
C VAL A 306 15.11 15.45 -5.46
N PHE A 307 14.72 15.52 -4.20
CA PHE A 307 14.50 14.36 -3.35
C PHE A 307 13.48 14.67 -2.25
N ARG A 308 12.92 13.63 -1.64
CA ARG A 308 12.04 13.68 -0.48
C ARG A 308 12.82 13.33 0.79
N ALA A 309 12.53 14.03 1.88
CA ALA A 309 13.09 13.75 3.20
C ALA A 309 12.13 14.22 4.30
N GLU A 310 12.37 13.81 5.54
CA GLU A 310 11.53 14.12 6.72
C GLU A 310 12.19 15.12 7.69
N MET A 311 13.18 15.89 7.21
CA MET A 311 14.04 16.73 8.05
C MET A 311 13.30 17.81 8.86
N ASP A 312 12.11 18.23 8.42
CA ASP A 312 11.24 19.20 9.09
C ASP A 312 10.05 18.54 9.82
N GLY A 313 10.14 17.22 10.06
CA GLY A 313 9.12 16.41 10.75
C GLY A 313 8.00 15.90 9.84
N TRP A 314 8.09 16.20 8.55
CA TRP A 314 7.12 15.81 7.53
C TRP A 314 7.83 15.39 6.24
N PRO A 315 7.35 14.35 5.53
CA PRO A 315 7.93 13.91 4.27
C PRO A 315 7.66 14.95 3.19
N HIS A 316 8.67 15.77 2.91
CA HIS A 316 8.59 16.92 2.02
C HIS A 316 9.65 16.89 0.93
N LEU A 317 9.41 17.68 -0.13
CA LEU A 317 10.30 17.79 -1.28
C LEU A 317 11.36 18.86 -1.07
N TYR A 318 12.58 18.53 -1.45
CA TYR A 318 13.75 19.40 -1.39
C TYR A 318 14.41 19.47 -2.77
N ALA A 319 14.97 20.64 -3.09
CA ALA A 319 15.82 20.84 -4.27
C ALA A 319 17.24 21.22 -3.85
N LEU A 320 18.23 20.54 -4.42
CA LEU A 320 19.66 20.75 -4.19
C LEU A 320 20.35 21.05 -5.52
N ALA A 321 21.20 22.08 -5.56
CA ALA A 321 22.01 22.32 -6.75
C ALA A 321 22.98 21.16 -6.93
N ALA A 322 23.16 20.69 -8.17
CA ALA A 322 24.12 19.62 -8.45
C ALA A 322 25.54 20.07 -8.12
N SER A 323 25.85 21.37 -8.01
CA SER A 323 27.10 21.92 -7.48
C SER A 323 27.31 21.67 -5.98
N GLY A 324 26.30 21.24 -5.24
CA GLY A 324 26.31 21.12 -3.78
C GLY A 324 25.73 22.36 -3.08
N GLY A 325 25.68 22.31 -1.75
CA GLY A 325 25.14 23.38 -0.90
C GLY A 325 23.98 22.92 -0.02
N ALA A 326 23.24 23.87 0.56
CA ALA A 326 22.07 23.56 1.37
C ALA A 326 20.84 23.24 0.48
N PRO A 327 20.11 22.14 0.73
CA PRO A 327 18.84 21.87 0.08
C PRO A 327 17.80 22.94 0.41
N ARG A 328 16.99 23.31 -0.58
CA ARG A 328 15.84 24.20 -0.43
C ARG A 328 14.57 23.37 -0.22
N LEU A 329 13.86 23.58 0.88
CA LEU A 329 12.52 23.04 1.08
C LEU A 329 11.53 23.65 0.08
N LEU A 330 10.82 22.79 -0.67
CA LEU A 330 9.85 23.19 -1.69
C LEU A 330 8.40 23.14 -1.18
N THR A 331 8.10 22.25 -0.23
CA THR A 331 6.74 21.98 0.22
C THR A 331 6.59 22.18 1.73
N PRO A 332 6.82 23.38 2.28
CA PRO A 332 6.71 23.59 3.73
C PRO A 332 5.25 23.46 4.21
N GLY A 333 5.05 22.87 5.39
CA GLY A 333 3.72 22.76 6.00
C GLY A 333 3.62 21.68 7.06
N LYS A 334 2.37 21.33 7.43
CA LYS A 334 2.04 20.20 8.31
C LYS A 334 1.22 19.17 7.54
N PHE A 335 1.82 18.61 6.50
CA PHE A 335 1.20 17.62 5.62
C PHE A 335 2.28 16.68 5.06
N MET A 336 1.87 15.56 4.52
CA MET A 336 2.74 14.58 3.87
C MET A 336 2.64 14.71 2.35
N VAL A 337 3.77 14.56 1.66
CA VAL A 337 3.85 14.49 0.19
C VAL A 337 4.04 13.04 -0.29
N GLU A 338 3.20 12.64 -1.23
CA GLU A 338 3.16 11.30 -1.86
C GLU A 338 3.06 11.37 -3.39
N HIS A 339 3.30 10.23 -4.04
CA HIS A 339 3.25 9.97 -5.49
C HIS A 339 3.74 11.15 -6.36
N VAL A 340 5.06 11.32 -6.40
CA VAL A 340 5.69 12.49 -6.99
C VAL A 340 6.12 12.23 -8.43
N THR A 341 5.63 13.06 -9.34
CA THR A 341 6.04 13.09 -10.75
C THR A 341 6.61 14.46 -11.12
N ILE A 342 7.26 14.54 -12.28
CA ILE A 342 7.88 15.76 -12.79
C ILE A 342 7.39 16.02 -14.22
N THR A 343 7.16 17.28 -14.57
CA THR A 343 6.81 17.66 -15.95
C THR A 343 7.96 17.33 -16.92
N PRO A 344 7.68 17.07 -18.21
CA PRO A 344 8.71 16.76 -19.20
C PRO A 344 9.82 17.81 -19.33
N ASP A 345 9.51 19.10 -19.14
CA ASP A 345 10.51 20.17 -19.09
C ASP A 345 11.40 20.17 -17.84
N ARG A 346 11.10 19.28 -16.89
CA ARG A 346 11.78 19.08 -15.60
C ARG A 346 11.77 20.30 -14.68
N ARG A 347 10.82 21.22 -14.86
CA ARG A 347 10.73 22.49 -14.10
C ARG A 347 9.66 22.48 -12.99
N THR A 348 8.72 21.54 -13.04
CA THR A 348 7.60 21.49 -12.10
C THR A 348 7.43 20.08 -11.56
N LEU A 349 7.31 19.97 -10.24
CA LEU A 349 6.90 18.73 -9.56
C LEU A 349 5.39 18.75 -9.38
N ILE A 350 4.76 17.60 -9.58
CA ILE A 350 3.35 17.34 -9.28
C ILE A 350 3.31 16.20 -8.27
N TYR A 351 2.48 16.34 -7.24
CA TYR A 351 2.41 15.39 -6.13
C TYR A 351 1.01 15.42 -5.51
N ASP A 352 0.64 14.39 -4.77
CA ASP A 352 -0.50 14.46 -3.85
C ASP A 352 -0.06 14.71 -2.41
N ALA A 353 -0.93 15.37 -1.65
CA ALA A 353 -0.73 15.64 -0.24
C ALA A 353 -2.04 15.60 0.52
N ASN A 354 -1.96 15.31 1.82
CA ASN A 354 -3.08 15.38 2.75
C ASN A 354 -3.26 16.80 3.31
N SER A 355 -3.42 17.75 2.39
CA SER A 355 -3.57 19.16 2.69
C SER A 355 -4.64 19.77 1.79
N GLY A 356 -5.28 20.82 2.26
CA GLY A 356 -6.27 21.58 1.52
C GLY A 356 -6.99 22.60 2.42
N PRO A 357 -8.04 23.25 1.91
CA PRO A 357 -8.75 24.29 2.64
C PRO A 357 -9.63 23.76 3.78
N ALA A 358 -10.00 22.48 3.80
CA ALA A 358 -10.85 21.89 4.82
C ALA A 358 -10.03 21.21 5.93
N ALA A 359 -10.56 21.23 7.16
CA ALA A 359 -9.86 20.67 8.31
C ALA A 359 -9.70 19.14 8.24
N ASP A 360 -10.61 18.45 7.53
CA ASP A 360 -10.58 17.01 7.31
C ASP A 360 -9.69 16.60 6.13
N ASP A 361 -9.03 17.54 5.43
CA ASP A 361 -8.13 17.24 4.32
C ASP A 361 -6.87 16.47 4.76
N ILE A 362 -6.56 16.46 6.07
CA ILE A 362 -5.52 15.61 6.67
C ILE A 362 -5.79 14.10 6.47
N ASP A 363 -7.05 13.73 6.26
CA ASP A 363 -7.50 12.37 5.94
C ASP A 363 -7.79 12.19 4.44
N ARG A 364 -7.56 13.20 3.60
CA ARG A 364 -7.77 13.16 2.14
C ARG A 364 -6.46 13.20 1.37
N ARG A 365 -6.56 13.19 0.05
CA ARG A 365 -5.47 13.51 -0.88
C ARG A 365 -5.96 14.50 -1.91
N HIS A 366 -5.19 15.55 -2.12
CA HIS A 366 -5.37 16.50 -3.21
C HIS A 366 -4.06 16.68 -3.95
N LEU A 367 -4.15 17.01 -5.24
CA LEU A 367 -2.99 17.24 -6.08
C LEU A 367 -2.49 18.68 -5.95
N PHE A 368 -1.18 18.82 -5.99
CA PHE A 368 -0.48 20.09 -5.96
C PHE A 368 0.65 20.10 -7.00
N ARG A 369 1.07 21.30 -7.37
CA ARG A 369 2.29 21.52 -8.14
C ARG A 369 3.21 22.51 -7.45
N VAL A 370 4.52 22.34 -7.62
CA VAL A 370 5.52 23.30 -7.15
C VAL A 370 6.66 23.43 -8.17
N ALA A 371 7.16 24.65 -8.38
CA ALA A 371 8.29 24.90 -9.25
C ALA A 371 9.61 24.50 -8.56
N ILE A 372 10.55 23.97 -9.34
CA ILE A 372 11.86 23.52 -8.86
C ILE A 372 12.70 24.67 -8.29
N ASP A 373 12.55 25.88 -8.85
CA ASP A 373 13.23 27.07 -8.35
C ASP A 373 12.57 27.65 -7.08
N GLY A 374 11.53 27.00 -6.55
CA GLY A 374 10.79 27.41 -5.36
C GLY A 374 9.58 28.28 -5.68
N GLY A 375 8.98 28.83 -4.63
CA GLY A 375 7.67 29.49 -4.68
C GLY A 375 6.63 28.72 -3.88
N ALA A 376 5.43 29.28 -3.74
CA ALA A 376 4.36 28.62 -3.03
C ALA A 376 3.79 27.46 -3.87
N PRO A 377 3.55 26.27 -3.28
CA PRO A 377 2.78 25.24 -3.93
C PRO A 377 1.39 25.73 -4.37
N VAL A 378 0.91 25.21 -5.50
CA VAL A 378 -0.40 25.54 -6.07
C VAL A 378 -1.26 24.30 -6.11
N ALA A 379 -2.44 24.36 -5.48
CA ALA A 379 -3.44 23.29 -5.54
C ALA A 379 -3.94 23.10 -6.98
N LEU A 380 -4.02 21.84 -7.39
CA LEU A 380 -4.57 21.39 -8.67
C LEU A 380 -5.98 20.83 -8.49
N THR A 381 -6.25 20.19 -7.36
CA THR A 381 -7.57 19.68 -7.00
C THR A 381 -7.98 20.18 -5.61
N SER A 382 -9.27 20.06 -5.32
CA SER A 382 -9.89 20.41 -4.04
C SER A 382 -11.27 19.78 -3.97
N GLY A 383 -11.83 19.63 -2.78
CA GLY A 383 -13.21 19.17 -2.59
C GLY A 383 -13.25 18.03 -1.60
N THR A 384 -14.29 17.21 -1.68
CA THR A 384 -14.51 16.09 -0.73
C THR A 384 -14.07 14.74 -1.30
N GLY A 385 -13.31 14.74 -2.39
CA GLY A 385 -12.78 13.53 -3.02
C GLY A 385 -11.44 13.10 -2.41
N VAL A 386 -10.84 12.11 -3.06
CA VAL A 386 -9.44 11.76 -2.94
C VAL A 386 -8.85 11.75 -4.34
N GLU A 387 -7.74 12.45 -4.55
CA GLU A 387 -7.01 12.50 -5.81
C GLU A 387 -5.52 12.23 -5.58
N PHE A 388 -4.99 11.20 -6.24
CA PHE A 388 -3.64 10.69 -6.02
C PHE A 388 -3.05 10.11 -7.31
N THR A 389 -1.74 9.79 -7.28
CA THR A 389 -1.01 9.12 -8.37
C THR A 389 -1.14 9.87 -9.69
N ALA A 390 -0.51 11.04 -9.80
CA ALA A 390 -0.53 11.82 -11.03
C ALA A 390 0.50 11.36 -12.08
N ALA A 391 0.13 11.45 -13.35
CA ALA A 391 1.00 11.31 -14.51
C ALA A 391 0.97 12.61 -15.34
N ALA A 392 2.14 13.18 -15.61
CA ALA A 392 2.26 14.37 -16.45
C ALA A 392 2.09 13.98 -17.94
N VAL A 393 1.04 14.50 -18.60
CA VAL A 393 0.77 14.29 -20.03
C VAL A 393 1.18 15.53 -20.82
N GLY A 394 2.45 15.91 -20.66
CA GLY A 394 2.98 17.21 -21.08
C GLY A 394 3.16 18.15 -19.89
N ASN A 395 3.44 19.44 -20.17
CA ASN A 395 3.74 20.42 -19.12
C ASN A 395 2.49 20.99 -18.42
N GLU A 396 1.33 20.96 -19.08
CA GLU A 396 0.10 21.61 -18.59
C GLU A 396 -1.09 20.66 -18.43
N ARG A 397 -0.96 19.40 -18.87
CA ARG A 397 -2.02 18.38 -18.77
C ARG A 397 -1.59 17.30 -17.82
N ILE A 398 -2.50 16.91 -16.94
CA ILE A 398 -2.24 15.90 -15.92
C ILE A 398 -3.35 14.86 -15.96
N ALA A 399 -2.96 13.59 -15.93
CA ALA A 399 -3.86 12.49 -15.62
C ALA A 399 -3.65 12.08 -14.16
N TYR A 400 -4.69 11.66 -13.48
CA TYR A 400 -4.61 11.20 -12.08
C TYR A 400 -5.73 10.23 -11.74
N VAL A 401 -5.58 9.51 -10.63
CA VAL A 401 -6.67 8.69 -10.08
C VAL A 401 -7.48 9.55 -9.11
N GLY A 402 -8.79 9.58 -9.29
CA GLY A 402 -9.71 10.31 -8.41
C GLY A 402 -10.96 9.50 -8.06
N ALA A 403 -11.48 9.72 -6.86
CA ALA A 403 -12.73 9.11 -6.41
C ALA A 403 -13.49 10.04 -5.45
N SER A 404 -14.82 9.97 -5.48
CA SER A 404 -15.65 10.52 -4.39
C SER A 404 -15.83 9.47 -3.29
N PRO A 405 -16.26 9.83 -2.07
CA PRO A 405 -16.41 8.88 -0.97
C PRO A 405 -17.39 7.74 -1.25
N THR A 406 -18.34 7.93 -2.18
CA THR A 406 -19.37 6.96 -2.55
C THR A 406 -19.38 6.62 -4.05
N GLY A 407 -18.38 7.07 -4.80
CA GLY A 407 -18.23 6.82 -6.23
C GLY A 407 -16.95 6.06 -6.52
N PRO A 408 -16.84 5.39 -7.67
CA PRO A 408 -15.68 4.55 -7.98
C PRO A 408 -14.42 5.36 -8.27
N MET A 409 -13.27 4.71 -8.13
CA MET A 409 -12.00 5.24 -8.65
C MET A 409 -12.00 5.31 -10.18
N GLN A 410 -11.60 6.46 -10.69
CA GLN A 410 -11.52 6.78 -12.11
C GLN A 410 -10.17 7.39 -12.45
N VAL A 411 -9.72 7.16 -13.68
CA VAL A 411 -8.62 7.96 -14.25
C VAL A 411 -9.23 9.23 -14.82
N LEU A 412 -8.81 10.38 -14.33
CA LEU A 412 -9.29 11.70 -14.71
C LEU A 412 -8.19 12.46 -15.43
N LEU A 413 -8.54 13.19 -16.49
CA LEU A 413 -7.68 14.11 -17.21
C LEU A 413 -8.07 15.56 -16.88
N ALA A 414 -7.13 16.35 -16.38
CA ALA A 414 -7.30 17.78 -16.19
C ALA A 414 -6.46 18.57 -17.21
N GLU A 415 -7.10 19.55 -17.84
CA GLU A 415 -6.52 20.44 -18.85
C GLU A 415 -6.86 21.89 -18.50
N GLY A 416 -5.86 22.65 -18.02
CA GLY A 416 -6.05 24.04 -17.60
C GLY A 416 -7.06 24.18 -16.46
N LYS A 417 -8.12 24.97 -16.67
CA LYS A 417 -9.19 25.22 -15.68
C LYS A 417 -10.50 24.48 -16.00
N ALA A 418 -10.52 23.65 -17.04
CA ALA A 418 -11.71 22.89 -17.38
C ALA A 418 -12.00 21.82 -16.32
N ALA A 419 -13.27 21.41 -16.21
CA ALA A 419 -13.64 20.30 -15.36
C ALA A 419 -12.90 19.03 -15.81
N PRO A 420 -12.33 18.24 -14.88
CA PRO A 420 -11.66 17.00 -15.23
C PRO A 420 -12.60 16.02 -15.95
N ARG A 421 -12.08 15.33 -16.96
CA ARG A 421 -12.83 14.35 -17.74
C ARG A 421 -12.35 12.93 -17.42
N ALA A 422 -13.28 12.01 -17.20
CA ALA A 422 -12.95 10.59 -17.04
C ALA A 422 -12.41 9.97 -18.34
N LEU A 423 -11.37 9.14 -18.20
CA LEU A 423 -10.81 8.30 -19.25
C LEU A 423 -11.23 6.83 -19.03
N GLY A 424 -11.37 6.08 -20.12
CA GLY A 424 -11.84 4.69 -20.09
C GLY A 424 -13.33 4.55 -20.42
N GLU A 425 -13.84 3.33 -20.31
CA GLU A 425 -15.25 3.03 -20.58
C GLU A 425 -16.14 3.52 -19.42
N ALA A 426 -17.24 4.19 -19.77
CA ALA A 426 -18.36 4.47 -18.86
C ALA A 426 -19.19 3.21 -18.63
N GLY A 427 -18.55 2.15 -18.11
CA GLY A 427 -19.20 0.85 -17.84
C GLY A 427 -20.41 0.96 -16.90
N ALA A 428 -20.99 -0.19 -16.51
CA ALA A 428 -22.10 -0.19 -15.57
C ALA A 428 -21.76 0.65 -14.32
N PRO A 429 -22.65 1.58 -13.92
CA PRO A 429 -22.35 2.53 -12.85
C PRO A 429 -22.15 1.76 -11.55
N TYR A 430 -21.02 2.00 -10.88
CA TYR A 430 -20.81 1.57 -9.50
C TYR A 430 -21.66 2.47 -8.59
N ALA A 431 -22.78 1.94 -8.12
CA ALA A 431 -23.73 2.67 -7.27
C ALA A 431 -24.42 1.71 -6.28
N PRO A 432 -23.66 1.01 -5.41
CA PRO A 432 -24.27 0.17 -4.39
C PRO A 432 -25.18 0.99 -3.47
N ALA A 433 -26.37 0.45 -3.21
CA ALA A 433 -27.35 1.10 -2.38
C ALA A 433 -26.90 1.12 -0.91
N GLY A 434 -26.95 2.29 -0.26
CA GLY A 434 -26.67 2.44 1.16
C GLY A 434 -25.25 2.84 1.54
N MET A 435 -24.35 3.10 0.58
CA MET A 435 -23.07 3.76 0.88
C MET A 435 -23.29 5.10 1.60
N VAL A 436 -22.43 5.39 2.57
CA VAL A 436 -22.45 6.65 3.31
C VAL A 436 -21.21 7.47 2.98
N THR A 437 -21.29 8.79 3.14
CA THR A 437 -20.06 9.59 3.23
C THR A 437 -19.54 9.46 4.66
N PRO A 438 -18.39 8.81 4.90
CA PRO A 438 -17.83 8.73 6.24
C PRO A 438 -17.49 10.11 6.79
N LYS A 439 -17.46 10.24 8.11
CA LYS A 439 -17.05 11.46 8.80
C LYS A 439 -15.67 11.30 9.40
N SER A 440 -14.77 12.27 9.19
CA SER A 440 -13.55 12.35 9.99
C SER A 440 -13.92 12.62 11.44
N VAL A 441 -13.33 11.86 12.35
CA VAL A 441 -13.50 11.99 13.79
C VAL A 441 -12.14 11.93 14.47
N THR A 442 -12.07 12.52 15.65
CA THR A 442 -10.89 12.41 16.51
C THR A 442 -11.30 12.04 17.93
N PHE A 443 -10.43 11.34 18.63
CA PHE A 443 -10.61 10.94 20.01
C PHE A 443 -9.25 10.82 20.71
N THR A 444 -9.25 10.89 22.04
CA THR A 444 -8.01 10.96 22.81
C THR A 444 -7.68 9.61 23.43
N ALA A 445 -6.46 9.14 23.18
CA ALA A 445 -5.86 7.97 23.82
C ALA A 445 -5.60 8.21 25.31
N ALA A 446 -5.33 7.15 26.07
CA ALA A 446 -5.12 7.24 27.52
C ALA A 446 -3.94 8.14 27.92
N ASP A 447 -2.92 8.24 27.07
CA ASP A 447 -1.75 9.10 27.25
C ASP A 447 -1.92 10.54 26.72
N GLY A 448 -3.11 10.91 26.24
CA GLY A 448 -3.40 12.23 25.70
C GLY A 448 -3.15 12.39 24.20
N THR A 449 -2.66 11.36 23.52
CA THR A 449 -2.46 11.40 22.05
C THR A 449 -3.81 11.55 21.35
N LEU A 450 -3.89 12.48 20.38
CA LEU A 450 -5.07 12.64 19.52
C LEU A 450 -5.01 11.59 18.41
N ILE A 451 -6.03 10.75 18.33
CA ILE A 451 -6.18 9.67 17.36
C ILE A 451 -7.23 10.06 16.34
N HIS A 452 -6.99 9.68 15.09
CA HIS A 452 -7.82 9.99 13.94
C HIS A 452 -8.61 8.75 13.50
N GLY A 453 -9.77 8.96 12.88
CA GLY A 453 -10.55 7.86 12.33
C GLY A 453 -11.66 8.31 11.39
N GLN A 454 -12.27 7.34 10.72
CA GLN A 454 -13.41 7.54 9.84
C GLN A 454 -14.63 6.79 10.38
N LEU A 455 -15.70 7.53 10.66
CA LEU A 455 -16.96 6.99 11.17
C LEU A 455 -17.94 6.78 10.02
N PHE A 456 -18.30 5.53 9.76
CA PHE A 456 -19.33 5.11 8.81
C PHE A 456 -20.62 4.83 9.57
N ALA A 457 -21.64 5.63 9.35
CA ALA A 457 -22.92 5.50 10.04
C ALA A 457 -24.08 5.86 9.11
N ALA A 458 -24.93 4.87 8.80
CA ALA A 458 -26.21 5.13 8.18
C ALA A 458 -27.21 5.70 9.21
N ALA A 459 -28.04 6.66 8.79
CA ALA A 459 -29.06 7.27 9.62
C ALA A 459 -30.05 6.22 10.19
N GLY A 460 -30.59 6.48 11.38
CA GLY A 460 -31.58 5.61 12.03
C GLY A 460 -31.78 5.96 13.50
N ALA A 461 -32.95 5.61 14.05
CA ALA A 461 -33.28 5.84 15.45
C ALA A 461 -32.87 4.68 16.38
N GLU A 462 -32.71 3.48 15.84
CA GLU A 462 -32.34 2.28 16.60
C GLU A 462 -30.84 2.21 16.86
N ARG A 463 -30.46 1.69 18.04
CA ARG A 463 -29.07 1.43 18.37
C ARG A 463 -28.58 0.19 17.62
N LYS A 464 -27.41 0.34 16.99
CA LYS A 464 -26.76 -0.64 16.12
C LYS A 464 -25.55 -1.26 16.80
N ALA A 465 -25.12 -2.44 16.34
CA ALA A 465 -23.82 -2.96 16.74
C ALA A 465 -22.68 -2.05 16.26
N GLY A 466 -21.66 -1.88 17.09
CA GLY A 466 -20.45 -1.14 16.75
C GLY A 466 -19.37 -2.08 16.20
N LEU A 467 -18.64 -1.67 15.17
CA LEU A 467 -17.53 -2.42 14.61
C LEU A 467 -16.29 -1.55 14.50
N ILE A 468 -15.18 -1.98 15.10
CA ILE A 468 -13.88 -1.34 14.95
C ILE A 468 -13.14 -2.00 13.78
N PHE A 469 -12.66 -1.20 12.84
CA PHE A 469 -11.70 -1.63 11.83
C PHE A 469 -10.32 -1.11 12.18
N VAL A 470 -9.33 -2.00 12.16
CA VAL A 470 -7.91 -1.70 12.35
C VAL A 470 -7.11 -2.14 11.13
N HIS A 471 -6.40 -1.20 10.52
CA HIS A 471 -5.62 -1.47 9.30
C HIS A 471 -4.33 -2.28 9.59
N GLY A 472 -3.74 -2.84 8.53
CA GLY A 472 -2.47 -3.56 8.58
C GLY A 472 -1.26 -2.68 8.92
N GLY A 473 -0.08 -3.30 8.95
CA GLY A 473 1.09 -2.76 9.65
C GLY A 473 1.61 -1.44 9.11
N PRO A 474 2.18 -0.59 9.98
CA PRO A 474 2.69 0.72 9.63
C PRO A 474 3.82 0.63 8.58
N PRO A 475 4.10 1.69 7.82
CA PRO A 475 3.41 2.99 7.84
C PRO A 475 2.16 3.00 6.94
N ARG A 476 0.95 3.19 7.50
CA ARG A 476 -0.33 3.22 6.75
C ARG A 476 -1.29 4.30 7.27
N GLN A 477 -2.22 4.72 6.42
CA GLN A 477 -3.31 5.64 6.77
C GLN A 477 -4.57 5.23 5.99
N MET A 478 -5.70 5.11 6.67
CA MET A 478 -7.01 5.02 6.03
C MET A 478 -7.51 6.42 5.70
N LEU A 479 -8.05 6.59 4.50
CA LEU A 479 -8.47 7.88 3.97
C LEU A 479 -9.95 8.11 4.23
N LEU A 480 -10.39 9.37 4.15
CA LEU A 480 -11.80 9.77 4.14
C LEU A 480 -12.41 9.55 2.73
N GLY A 481 -12.19 8.35 2.21
CA GLY A 481 -12.45 7.91 0.85
C GLY A 481 -11.67 6.64 0.52
N TRP A 482 -11.64 6.28 -0.76
CA TRP A 482 -10.91 5.11 -1.26
C TRP A 482 -9.40 5.23 -1.05
N SER A 483 -8.75 4.12 -0.72
CA SER A 483 -7.28 4.04 -0.63
C SER A 483 -6.64 3.77 -1.99
N TYR A 484 -5.42 4.27 -2.18
CA TYR A 484 -4.57 3.95 -3.33
C TYR A 484 -3.94 2.55 -3.24
N MET A 485 -4.17 1.80 -2.16
CA MET A 485 -3.77 0.40 -2.00
C MET A 485 -4.97 -0.54 -2.10
N ASP A 486 -4.85 -1.61 -2.88
CA ASP A 486 -5.97 -2.51 -3.19
C ASP A 486 -6.61 -3.12 -1.94
N TYR A 487 -5.79 -3.72 -1.06
CA TYR A 487 -6.24 -4.30 0.21
C TYR A 487 -7.11 -3.32 1.03
N TYR A 488 -6.77 -2.03 1.03
CA TYR A 488 -7.49 -1.02 1.81
C TYR A 488 -8.64 -0.37 1.04
N ALA A 489 -8.61 -0.39 -0.30
CA ALA A 489 -9.80 -0.12 -1.11
C ALA A 489 -10.87 -1.19 -0.84
N HIS A 490 -10.48 -2.47 -0.78
CA HIS A 490 -11.34 -3.58 -0.35
C HIS A 490 -11.89 -3.36 1.05
N SER A 491 -11.01 -3.04 2.00
CA SER A 491 -11.42 -2.77 3.39
C SER A 491 -12.40 -1.59 3.49
N TYR A 492 -12.24 -0.55 2.67
CA TYR A 492 -13.18 0.57 2.58
C TYR A 492 -14.55 0.12 2.06
N ALA A 493 -14.60 -0.71 1.00
CA ALA A 493 -15.83 -1.29 0.49
C ALA A 493 -16.54 -2.14 1.56
N MET A 494 -15.80 -2.92 2.34
CA MET A 494 -16.36 -3.70 3.44
C MET A 494 -16.85 -2.84 4.61
N ASN A 495 -16.14 -1.77 4.98
CA ASN A 495 -16.65 -0.82 5.98
C ASN A 495 -17.97 -0.15 5.53
N GLN A 496 -18.09 0.16 4.24
CA GLN A 496 -19.33 0.66 3.64
C GLN A 496 -20.44 -0.40 3.65
N TYR A 497 -20.11 -1.66 3.32
CA TYR A 497 -21.04 -2.78 3.38
C TYR A 497 -21.57 -2.98 4.80
N TYR A 498 -20.70 -3.05 5.80
CA TYR A 498 -21.12 -3.21 7.20
C TYR A 498 -22.00 -2.05 7.67
N ALA A 499 -21.69 -0.81 7.28
CA ALA A 499 -22.54 0.35 7.61
C ALA A 499 -23.95 0.24 6.97
N ALA A 500 -24.03 -0.24 5.72
CA ALA A 500 -25.29 -0.53 5.06
C ALA A 500 -26.01 -1.76 5.66
N HIS A 501 -25.24 -2.71 6.19
CA HIS A 501 -25.69 -3.95 6.84
C HIS A 501 -25.98 -3.75 8.35
N GLY A 502 -26.29 -2.52 8.77
CA GLY A 502 -26.79 -2.27 10.12
C GLY A 502 -25.72 -2.04 11.19
N TYR A 503 -24.42 -2.01 10.87
CA TYR A 503 -23.38 -1.64 11.83
C TYR A 503 -23.11 -0.12 11.86
N VAL A 504 -22.45 0.33 12.92
CA VAL A 504 -21.73 1.61 12.95
C VAL A 504 -20.25 1.29 12.99
N VAL A 505 -19.52 1.67 11.94
CA VAL A 505 -18.12 1.27 11.78
C VAL A 505 -17.20 2.45 12.07
N LEU A 506 -16.16 2.21 12.87
CA LEU A 506 -15.07 3.16 13.08
C LEU A 506 -13.77 2.54 12.55
N SER A 507 -13.25 3.13 11.48
CA SER A 507 -11.90 2.88 10.98
C SER A 507 -10.92 3.72 11.79
N VAL A 508 -9.98 3.07 12.49
CA VAL A 508 -9.03 3.74 13.40
C VAL A 508 -7.67 3.87 12.71
N ASN A 509 -7.19 5.10 12.57
CA ASN A 509 -5.81 5.39 12.24
C ASN A 509 -5.02 5.51 13.54
N TYR A 510 -4.43 4.41 13.99
CA TYR A 510 -3.65 4.33 15.22
C TYR A 510 -2.23 4.90 15.03
N ARG A 511 -1.56 5.31 16.11
CA ARG A 511 -0.15 5.74 16.09
C ARG A 511 0.73 4.69 15.41
N LEU A 512 1.87 5.07 14.84
CA LEU A 512 2.65 4.32 13.84
C LEU A 512 2.18 4.53 12.39
N GLY A 513 0.95 5.01 12.20
CA GLY A 513 0.46 5.41 10.88
C GLY A 513 1.15 6.66 10.31
N ILE A 514 0.88 6.94 9.04
CA ILE A 514 1.37 8.12 8.31
C ILE A 514 0.30 9.20 8.17
N GLY A 515 0.71 10.40 7.72
CA GLY A 515 -0.18 11.54 7.48
C GLY A 515 -0.37 12.49 8.65
N TYR A 516 0.11 12.14 9.85
CA TYR A 516 -0.05 12.94 11.08
C TYR A 516 1.29 13.43 11.66
N GLY A 517 2.36 13.33 10.88
CA GLY A 517 3.71 13.79 11.21
C GLY A 517 4.55 12.75 11.94
N ARG A 518 5.87 12.97 11.96
CA ARG A 518 6.86 12.00 12.47
C ARG A 518 6.56 11.51 13.89
N ALA A 519 6.13 12.39 14.79
CA ALA A 519 5.85 12.02 16.18
C ALA A 519 4.69 11.01 16.31
N PHE A 520 3.70 11.07 15.41
CA PHE A 520 2.62 10.10 15.37
C PHE A 520 3.09 8.77 14.77
N GLN A 521 3.96 8.82 13.76
CA GLN A 521 4.53 7.65 13.07
C GLN A 521 5.59 6.91 13.90
N HIS A 522 6.32 7.60 14.77
CA HIS A 522 7.40 7.07 15.60
C HIS A 522 7.12 7.28 17.10
N PRO A 523 6.01 6.72 17.63
CA PRO A 523 5.67 6.85 19.04
C PRO A 523 6.63 6.02 19.91
N ALA A 524 6.86 6.48 21.13
CA ALA A 524 7.55 5.68 22.12
C ALA A 524 6.77 4.38 22.41
N ARG A 525 7.51 3.27 22.58
CA ARG A 525 6.96 1.93 22.89
C ARG A 525 5.99 1.38 21.83
N GLY A 526 6.08 1.83 20.57
CA GLY A 526 5.32 1.24 19.47
C GLY A 526 5.82 -0.15 19.07
N GLY A 527 4.93 -1.00 18.56
CA GLY A 527 5.27 -2.33 18.04
C GLY A 527 5.98 -3.21 19.06
N ILE A 528 7.11 -3.81 18.68
CA ILE A 528 7.85 -4.76 19.54
C ILE A 528 8.37 -4.14 20.85
N ALA A 529 8.37 -2.81 20.98
CA ALA A 529 8.82 -2.09 22.17
C ALA A 529 7.72 -1.87 23.23
N GLY A 530 6.51 -2.39 23.02
CA GLY A 530 5.45 -2.37 24.02
C GLY A 530 4.03 -2.23 23.51
N ASN A 531 3.79 -2.28 22.19
CA ASN A 531 2.47 -2.21 21.57
C ASN A 531 1.63 -1.01 22.05
N ALA A 532 2.27 0.17 22.15
CA ALA A 532 1.62 1.38 22.63
C ALA A 532 0.36 1.75 21.83
N GLU A 533 0.30 1.39 20.55
CA GLU A 533 -0.81 1.64 19.63
C GLU A 533 -2.11 0.94 20.02
N TYR A 534 -2.07 -0.15 20.80
CA TYR A 534 -3.31 -0.82 21.20
C TYR A 534 -4.21 0.07 22.07
N GLN A 535 -3.63 1.00 22.84
CA GLN A 535 -4.41 1.94 23.62
C GLN A 535 -5.29 2.86 22.74
N ASP A 536 -4.91 3.08 21.48
CA ASP A 536 -5.64 3.88 20.51
C ASP A 536 -6.89 3.13 20.04
N VAL A 537 -6.78 1.80 19.88
CA VAL A 537 -7.90 0.91 19.57
C VAL A 537 -8.90 0.91 20.73
N THR A 538 -8.43 0.80 21.97
CA THR A 538 -9.30 0.89 23.16
C THR A 538 -10.00 2.26 23.25
N ALA A 539 -9.29 3.35 22.93
CA ALA A 539 -9.88 4.68 22.88
C ALA A 539 -10.95 4.81 21.79
N GLY A 540 -10.70 4.23 20.61
CA GLY A 540 -11.66 4.16 19.51
C GLY A 540 -12.92 3.37 19.90
N ALA A 541 -12.77 2.24 20.58
CA ALA A 541 -13.90 1.47 21.10
C ALA A 541 -14.74 2.29 22.09
N ARG A 542 -14.11 3.00 23.02
CA ARG A 542 -14.82 3.90 23.96
C ARG A 542 -15.53 5.05 23.26
N PHE A 543 -14.88 5.66 22.27
CA PHE A 543 -15.50 6.70 21.44
C PHE A 543 -16.73 6.17 20.70
N LEU A 544 -16.63 4.96 20.12
CA LEU A 544 -17.71 4.33 19.38
C LEU A 544 -18.89 3.97 20.31
N MET A 545 -18.62 3.40 21.49
CA MET A 545 -19.62 3.09 22.52
C MET A 545 -20.35 4.32 23.04
N ALA A 546 -19.73 5.51 22.98
CA ALA A 546 -20.34 6.77 23.39
C ALA A 546 -21.28 7.36 22.32
N GLN A 547 -21.27 6.83 21.09
CA GLN A 547 -22.17 7.32 20.04
C GLN A 547 -23.62 6.94 20.37
N PRO A 548 -24.58 7.87 20.23
CA PRO A 548 -25.97 7.64 20.65
C PRO A 548 -26.66 6.50 19.88
N GLN A 549 -26.20 6.25 18.65
CA GLN A 549 -26.68 5.23 17.73
C GLN A 549 -25.99 3.86 17.90
N VAL A 550 -25.06 3.71 18.85
CA VAL A 550 -24.34 2.46 19.11
C VAL A 550 -24.86 1.79 20.38
N ASP A 551 -25.01 0.48 20.33
CA ASP A 551 -25.22 -0.34 21.52
C ASP A 551 -23.85 -0.74 22.13
N PRO A 552 -23.48 -0.20 23.29
CA PRO A 552 -22.17 -0.49 23.90
C PRO A 552 -22.01 -1.96 24.32
N ALA A 553 -23.08 -2.75 24.37
CA ALA A 553 -23.01 -4.17 24.65
C ALA A 553 -22.64 -5.03 23.42
N ARG A 554 -22.63 -4.45 22.21
CA ARG A 554 -22.46 -5.15 20.93
C ARG A 554 -21.34 -4.52 20.11
N ILE A 555 -20.11 -4.60 20.63
CA ILE A 555 -18.90 -4.10 19.94
C ILE A 555 -18.09 -5.27 19.40
N GLY A 556 -17.78 -5.24 18.11
CA GLY A 556 -16.83 -6.15 17.46
C GLY A 556 -15.59 -5.44 16.97
N ILE A 557 -14.63 -6.23 16.49
CA ILE A 557 -13.40 -5.73 15.85
C ILE A 557 -13.00 -6.63 14.69
N TRP A 558 -12.43 -6.04 13.63
CA TRP A 558 -11.82 -6.80 12.56
C TRP A 558 -10.61 -6.08 11.97
N GLY A 559 -9.71 -6.86 11.39
CA GLY A 559 -8.53 -6.35 10.71
C GLY A 559 -7.64 -7.48 10.25
N GLY A 560 -6.64 -7.15 9.44
CA GLY A 560 -5.67 -8.14 8.99
C GLY A 560 -4.22 -7.72 9.10
N SER A 561 -3.31 -8.69 9.07
CA SER A 561 -1.88 -8.47 9.29
C SER A 561 -1.64 -7.88 10.69
N TYR A 562 -1.06 -6.69 10.80
CA TYR A 562 -1.01 -5.94 12.06
C TYR A 562 -2.40 -5.61 12.62
N GLY A 563 -3.42 -5.44 11.76
CA GLY A 563 -4.81 -5.34 12.19
C GLY A 563 -5.31 -6.63 12.84
N GLY A 564 -4.81 -7.80 12.41
CA GLY A 564 -5.02 -9.08 13.09
C GLY A 564 -4.33 -9.12 14.45
N LEU A 565 -3.11 -8.58 14.56
CA LEU A 565 -2.44 -8.39 15.85
C LEU A 565 -3.27 -7.55 16.82
N LEU A 566 -3.79 -6.41 16.36
CA LEU A 566 -4.63 -5.52 17.18
C LEU A 566 -6.00 -6.13 17.49
N THR A 567 -6.56 -6.95 16.57
CA THR A 567 -7.75 -7.77 16.81
C THR A 567 -7.48 -8.80 17.91
N GLY A 568 -6.34 -9.50 17.84
CA GLY A 568 -5.92 -10.44 18.88
C GLY A 568 -5.74 -9.75 20.24
N HIS A 569 -5.12 -8.56 20.27
CA HIS A 569 -4.97 -7.79 21.51
C HIS A 569 -6.31 -7.36 22.08
N ALA A 570 -7.23 -6.89 21.24
CA ALA A 570 -8.59 -6.53 21.62
C ALA A 570 -9.30 -7.69 22.33
N LEU A 571 -9.18 -8.90 21.80
CA LEU A 571 -9.84 -10.06 22.37
C LEU A 571 -9.08 -10.61 23.58
N ALA A 572 -7.74 -10.59 23.59
CA ALA A 572 -6.93 -11.06 24.70
C ALA A 572 -7.02 -10.19 25.95
N HIS A 573 -7.04 -8.86 25.78
CA HIS A 573 -7.05 -7.90 26.89
C HIS A 573 -8.46 -7.43 27.26
N ASP A 574 -9.35 -7.26 26.28
CA ASP A 574 -10.60 -6.54 26.44
C ASP A 574 -11.82 -7.30 25.90
N SER A 575 -11.87 -8.63 26.05
CA SER A 575 -13.08 -9.45 25.77
C SER A 575 -14.36 -8.95 26.49
N ALA A 576 -14.22 -8.15 27.55
CA ALA A 576 -15.34 -7.47 28.21
C ALA A 576 -15.98 -6.37 27.34
N ILE A 577 -15.19 -5.74 26.47
CA ILE A 577 -15.63 -4.74 25.49
C ILE A 577 -15.99 -5.44 24.18
N PHE A 578 -15.04 -6.17 23.60
CA PHE A 578 -15.16 -6.80 22.28
C PHE A 578 -15.82 -8.17 22.37
N LYS A 579 -17.01 -8.32 21.77
CA LYS A 579 -17.84 -9.53 21.86
C LYS A 579 -17.52 -10.58 20.81
N ALA A 580 -16.89 -10.19 19.72
CA ALA A 580 -16.40 -11.07 18.68
C ALA A 580 -15.33 -10.33 17.86
N GLY A 581 -14.46 -11.07 17.18
CA GLY A 581 -13.57 -10.48 16.19
C GLY A 581 -13.28 -11.35 14.98
N VAL A 582 -12.83 -10.71 13.91
CA VAL A 582 -12.39 -11.38 12.68
C VAL A 582 -10.94 -10.98 12.42
N ASP A 583 -10.06 -11.98 12.44
CA ASP A 583 -8.62 -11.85 12.26
C ASP A 583 -8.23 -12.41 10.88
N PHE A 584 -7.79 -11.53 9.99
CA PHE A 584 -7.21 -11.90 8.70
C PHE A 584 -5.68 -11.99 8.85
N HIS A 585 -5.11 -13.19 8.72
CA HIS A 585 -3.65 -13.45 8.65
C HIS A 585 -2.82 -12.57 9.60
N GLY A 586 -3.25 -12.54 10.87
CA GLY A 586 -2.66 -11.71 11.90
C GLY A 586 -1.29 -12.15 12.38
N VAL A 587 -0.49 -11.19 12.85
CA VAL A 587 0.70 -11.49 13.67
C VAL A 587 0.23 -11.77 15.09
N HIS A 588 0.61 -12.91 15.66
CA HIS A 588 0.17 -13.35 17.00
C HIS A 588 1.31 -13.46 18.00
N ASP A 589 2.54 -13.63 17.52
CA ASP A 589 3.78 -13.64 18.29
C ASP A 589 4.94 -12.99 17.49
N TRP A 590 5.30 -11.76 17.87
CA TRP A 590 6.46 -11.04 17.33
C TRP A 590 7.79 -11.72 17.62
N SER A 591 7.90 -12.51 18.69
CA SER A 591 9.14 -13.20 19.01
C SER A 591 9.48 -14.27 17.97
N LEU A 592 8.48 -14.73 17.20
CA LEU A 592 8.66 -15.66 16.09
C LEU A 592 9.12 -14.98 14.78
N TYR A 593 9.32 -13.66 14.78
CA TYR A 593 9.72 -12.95 13.56
C TYR A 593 11.19 -13.21 13.22
N PRO A 594 11.54 -13.63 11.98
CA PRO A 594 12.89 -14.09 11.66
C PRO A 594 14.00 -13.05 11.88
N ARG A 595 13.71 -11.75 11.72
CA ARG A 595 14.70 -10.68 12.00
C ARG A 595 15.21 -10.70 13.44
N LEU A 596 14.36 -11.12 14.39
CA LEU A 596 14.76 -11.30 15.78
C LEU A 596 15.51 -12.63 15.90
N ILE A 597 14.93 -13.75 15.45
CA ILE A 597 15.48 -15.10 15.70
C ILE A 597 16.78 -15.44 14.96
N THR A 598 16.96 -14.98 13.71
CA THR A 598 17.98 -15.54 12.80
C THR A 598 19.39 -14.96 12.98
N ARG A 599 19.55 -13.99 13.90
CA ARG A 599 20.80 -13.24 14.10
C ARG A 599 21.07 -12.91 15.58
N PRO A 600 20.97 -13.87 16.52
CA PRO A 600 21.10 -13.61 17.96
C PRO A 600 22.50 -13.14 18.37
N GLU A 601 23.54 -13.55 17.64
CA GLU A 601 24.95 -13.18 17.88
C GLU A 601 25.26 -11.69 17.63
N ARG A 602 24.26 -10.91 17.20
CA ARG A 602 24.42 -9.53 16.72
C ARG A 602 23.92 -8.47 17.69
N TYR A 603 23.43 -8.89 18.85
CA TYR A 603 23.06 -8.01 19.94
C TYR A 603 24.03 -8.22 21.10
N GLU A 604 24.24 -7.20 21.95
CA GLU A 604 24.92 -7.45 23.22
C GLU A 604 24.13 -8.52 24.00
N GLN A 605 24.85 -9.38 24.73
CA GLN A 605 24.27 -10.45 25.53
C GLN A 605 23.45 -9.82 26.68
N GLY A 606 22.18 -9.52 26.40
CA GLY A 606 21.26 -8.75 27.24
C GLY A 606 20.22 -8.00 26.39
N ASP A 607 20.66 -7.39 25.28
CA ASP A 607 19.78 -6.68 24.34
C ASP A 607 18.88 -7.65 23.56
N TYR A 608 19.41 -8.82 23.17
CA TYR A 608 18.62 -9.86 22.50
C TYR A 608 17.51 -10.42 23.39
N GLU A 609 17.85 -10.78 24.64
CA GLU A 609 16.90 -11.34 25.59
C GLU A 609 15.80 -10.33 25.93
N ALA A 610 16.19 -9.06 26.16
CA ALA A 610 15.24 -7.97 26.36
C ALA A 610 14.34 -7.75 25.15
N ALA A 611 14.89 -7.78 23.93
CA ALA A 611 14.12 -7.64 22.69
C ALA A 611 13.12 -8.78 22.49
N MET A 612 13.54 -10.03 22.69
CA MET A 612 12.67 -11.20 22.58
C MET A 612 11.55 -11.18 23.62
N LYS A 613 11.89 -10.83 24.87
CA LYS A 613 10.91 -10.65 25.95
C LYS A 613 9.90 -9.55 25.60
N SER A 614 10.39 -8.38 25.18
CA SER A 614 9.55 -7.25 24.79
C SER A 614 8.65 -7.58 23.60
N ALA A 615 9.19 -8.29 22.58
CA ALA A 615 8.43 -8.72 21.41
C ALA A 615 7.28 -9.65 21.82
N PHE A 616 7.54 -10.69 22.62
CA PHE A 616 6.48 -11.57 23.11
C PHE A 616 5.45 -10.82 23.96
N GLU A 617 5.90 -9.98 24.91
CA GLU A 617 5.00 -9.16 25.76
C GLU A 617 4.20 -8.13 24.96
N SER A 618 4.66 -7.75 23.77
CA SER A 618 3.94 -6.88 22.82
C SER A 618 3.00 -7.65 21.89
N SER A 619 2.86 -8.96 22.09
CA SER A 619 2.06 -9.85 21.25
C SER A 619 0.80 -10.34 21.96
N PRO A 620 -0.32 -10.57 21.24
CA PRO A 620 -1.59 -10.95 21.87
C PRO A 620 -1.51 -12.29 22.61
N GLU A 621 -0.63 -13.20 22.17
CA GLU A 621 -0.43 -14.48 22.85
C GLU A 621 0.09 -14.37 24.29
N SER A 622 0.80 -13.28 24.64
CA SER A 622 1.24 -13.05 26.02
C SER A 622 0.08 -12.86 26.99
N ALA A 623 -1.08 -12.44 26.48
CA ALA A 623 -2.30 -12.17 27.25
C ALA A 623 -3.42 -13.18 26.98
N LEU A 624 -3.13 -14.32 26.35
CA LEU A 624 -4.12 -15.31 25.93
C LEU A 624 -5.08 -15.76 27.05
N LYS A 625 -4.59 -15.80 28.30
CA LYS A 625 -5.41 -16.11 29.47
C LYS A 625 -6.60 -15.18 29.67
N GLY A 626 -6.60 -13.96 29.13
CA GLY A 626 -7.74 -13.03 29.15
C GLY A 626 -8.72 -13.22 27.99
N TRP A 627 -8.32 -13.93 26.93
CA TRP A 627 -9.13 -14.14 25.73
C TRP A 627 -10.34 -15.05 26.02
N ARG A 628 -11.54 -14.51 25.89
CA ARG A 628 -12.82 -15.24 26.05
C ARG A 628 -13.74 -15.12 24.85
N SER A 629 -13.67 -14.00 24.15
CA SER A 629 -14.55 -13.72 23.03
C SER A 629 -14.24 -14.60 21.81
N PRO A 630 -15.27 -15.02 21.06
CA PRO A 630 -15.12 -15.81 19.85
C PRO A 630 -14.34 -15.05 18.78
N VAL A 631 -13.52 -15.78 18.01
CA VAL A 631 -12.78 -15.23 16.85
C VAL A 631 -12.95 -16.09 15.59
N LEU A 632 -13.03 -15.45 14.43
CA LEU A 632 -12.86 -16.10 13.14
C LEU A 632 -11.44 -15.82 12.63
N LEU A 633 -10.64 -16.87 12.42
CA LEU A 633 -9.29 -16.79 11.86
C LEU A 633 -9.34 -17.08 10.36
N ILE A 634 -8.90 -16.15 9.52
CA ILE A 634 -8.91 -16.29 8.06
C ILE A 634 -7.48 -16.12 7.53
N ALA A 635 -6.97 -17.05 6.73
CA ALA A 635 -5.62 -16.91 6.16
C ALA A 635 -5.43 -17.70 4.85
N GLY A 636 -4.62 -17.15 3.96
CA GLY A 636 -3.97 -17.90 2.88
C GLY A 636 -2.83 -18.74 3.45
N ASP A 637 -2.64 -19.97 2.98
CA ASP A 637 -1.55 -20.83 3.51
C ASP A 637 -0.19 -20.56 2.84
N ASP A 638 -0.16 -19.99 1.63
CA ASP A 638 1.03 -19.46 0.95
C ASP A 638 1.24 -17.97 1.31
N ASP A 639 0.92 -17.58 2.54
CA ASP A 639 1.20 -16.23 3.04
C ASP A 639 2.71 -16.03 3.16
N ARG A 640 3.23 -15.24 2.23
CA ARG A 640 4.65 -14.93 2.10
C ARG A 640 5.11 -13.82 3.06
N ASN A 641 4.19 -13.20 3.82
CA ASN A 641 4.43 -12.07 4.70
C ASN A 641 4.26 -12.39 6.18
N VAL A 642 3.07 -12.81 6.57
CA VAL A 642 2.82 -13.32 7.91
C VAL A 642 2.76 -14.82 7.79
N ARG A 643 3.84 -15.47 8.25
CA ARG A 643 3.98 -16.92 8.14
C ARG A 643 2.73 -17.62 8.69
N PHE A 644 2.20 -18.56 7.94
CA PHE A 644 0.99 -19.30 8.31
C PHE A 644 1.11 -20.07 9.64
N ASP A 645 2.33 -20.32 10.13
CA ASP A 645 2.56 -20.93 11.43
C ASP A 645 2.05 -20.09 12.61
N GLN A 646 1.93 -18.76 12.47
CA GLN A 646 1.27 -17.87 13.43
C GLN A 646 -0.18 -18.30 13.69
N THR A 647 -0.98 -18.43 12.60
CA THR A 647 -2.37 -18.88 12.66
C THR A 647 -2.50 -20.30 13.21
N VAL A 648 -1.57 -21.20 12.83
CA VAL A 648 -1.56 -22.58 13.35
C VAL A 648 -1.31 -22.60 14.85
N ASP A 649 -0.37 -21.80 15.35
CA ASP A 649 -0.03 -21.76 16.78
C ASP A 649 -1.19 -21.17 17.59
N LEU A 650 -1.73 -20.01 17.20
CA LEU A 650 -2.87 -19.39 17.89
C LEU A 650 -4.08 -20.34 17.94
N ALA A 651 -4.45 -20.97 16.83
CA ALA A 651 -5.57 -21.92 16.78
C ALA A 651 -5.36 -23.11 17.73
N ARG A 652 -4.12 -23.62 17.87
CA ARG A 652 -3.82 -24.69 18.83
C ARG A 652 -3.98 -24.22 20.27
N ARG A 653 -3.53 -23.00 20.59
CA ARG A 653 -3.62 -22.42 21.92
C ARG A 653 -5.05 -22.10 22.33
N LEU A 654 -5.84 -21.49 21.44
CA LEU A 654 -7.27 -21.22 21.67
C LEU A 654 -8.04 -22.53 21.93
N ARG A 655 -7.77 -23.57 21.13
CA ARG A 655 -8.35 -24.92 21.34
C ARG A 655 -7.98 -25.49 22.71
N ALA A 656 -6.71 -25.39 23.12
CA ALA A 656 -6.25 -25.89 24.41
C ALA A 656 -6.90 -25.17 25.60
N GLN A 657 -7.21 -23.88 25.45
CA GLN A 657 -7.90 -23.07 26.46
C GLN A 657 -9.43 -23.26 26.46
N GLY A 658 -9.99 -23.81 25.37
CA GLY A 658 -11.43 -23.90 25.17
C GLY A 658 -12.09 -22.56 24.78
N THR A 659 -11.30 -21.60 24.28
CA THR A 659 -11.84 -20.37 23.71
C THR A 659 -12.52 -20.68 22.37
N PRO A 660 -13.77 -20.24 22.13
CA PRO A 660 -14.45 -20.49 20.87
C PRO A 660 -13.70 -19.81 19.70
N PHE A 661 -13.47 -20.55 18.62
CA PHE A 661 -12.98 -19.97 17.38
C PHE A 661 -13.45 -20.78 16.17
N GLU A 662 -13.49 -20.11 15.03
CA GLU A 662 -13.69 -20.69 13.71
C GLU A 662 -12.48 -20.37 12.84
N SER A 663 -12.24 -21.16 11.80
CA SER A 663 -11.10 -20.94 10.90
C SER A 663 -11.48 -21.16 9.44
N LEU A 664 -11.05 -20.24 8.57
CA LEU A 664 -11.14 -20.34 7.12
C LEU A 664 -9.73 -20.26 6.53
N VAL A 665 -9.24 -21.39 6.03
CA VAL A 665 -7.94 -21.46 5.33
C VAL A 665 -8.21 -21.52 3.83
N ILE A 666 -7.49 -20.71 3.05
CA ILE A 666 -7.60 -20.64 1.59
C ILE A 666 -6.27 -21.08 0.97
N PRO A 667 -6.17 -22.32 0.48
CA PRO A 667 -4.92 -22.84 -0.07
C PRO A 667 -4.39 -22.02 -1.27
N ASN A 668 -3.07 -21.85 -1.33
CA ASN A 668 -2.30 -21.13 -2.36
C ASN A 668 -2.60 -19.63 -2.50
N GLU A 669 -3.46 -19.07 -1.65
CA GLU A 669 -3.58 -17.62 -1.52
C GLU A 669 -2.44 -17.05 -0.68
N ILE A 670 -2.05 -15.82 -1.00
CA ILE A 670 -0.99 -15.08 -0.31
C ILE A 670 -1.58 -14.11 0.72
N HIS A 671 -0.75 -13.23 1.27
CA HIS A 671 -1.12 -12.26 2.31
C HIS A 671 -2.30 -11.35 1.93
N GLY A 672 -2.27 -10.74 0.75
CA GLY A 672 -3.45 -10.14 0.14
C GLY A 672 -4.06 -11.16 -0.81
N PHE A 673 -5.34 -11.53 -0.64
CA PHE A 673 -5.93 -12.51 -1.54
C PHE A 673 -5.93 -11.97 -2.97
N LEU A 674 -5.49 -12.78 -3.92
CA LEU A 674 -5.32 -12.39 -5.32
C LEU A 674 -6.62 -12.55 -6.12
N ARG A 675 -7.48 -13.48 -5.69
CA ARG A 675 -8.77 -13.78 -6.32
C ARG A 675 -9.92 -13.09 -5.62
N TYR A 676 -10.88 -12.65 -6.43
CA TYR A 676 -12.18 -12.16 -5.99
C TYR A 676 -12.95 -13.19 -5.19
N ASP A 677 -13.01 -14.44 -5.68
CA ASP A 677 -13.76 -15.50 -5.00
C ASP A 677 -13.23 -15.78 -3.59
N SER A 678 -11.92 -15.63 -3.38
CA SER A 678 -11.27 -15.80 -2.07
C SER A 678 -11.67 -14.69 -1.11
N TRP A 679 -11.62 -13.43 -1.56
CA TRP A 679 -12.14 -12.28 -0.82
C TRP A 679 -13.61 -12.45 -0.46
N LYS A 680 -14.45 -12.72 -1.46
CA LYS A 680 -15.90 -12.90 -1.26
C LYS A 680 -16.20 -14.00 -0.23
N ARG A 681 -15.55 -15.16 -0.34
CA ARG A 681 -15.72 -16.26 0.63
C ARG A 681 -15.32 -15.85 2.05
N ALA A 682 -14.24 -15.08 2.19
CA ALA A 682 -13.79 -14.59 3.48
C ALA A 682 -14.74 -13.54 4.06
N ASP A 683 -15.27 -12.64 3.23
CA ASP A 683 -16.23 -11.62 3.62
C ASP A 683 -17.58 -12.23 4.02
N GLU A 684 -18.10 -13.17 3.25
CA GLU A 684 -19.34 -13.91 3.57
C GLU A 684 -19.22 -14.63 4.93
N ALA A 685 -18.07 -15.28 5.18
CA ALA A 685 -17.79 -15.91 6.46
C ALA A 685 -17.71 -14.89 7.60
N SER A 686 -17.11 -13.73 7.35
CA SER A 686 -17.00 -12.63 8.32
C SER A 686 -18.36 -12.04 8.67
N ILE A 687 -19.21 -11.82 7.66
CA ILE A 687 -20.57 -11.29 7.81
C ILE A 687 -21.43 -12.26 8.63
N ASP A 688 -21.42 -13.55 8.29
CA ASP A 688 -22.15 -14.57 9.05
C ASP A 688 -21.67 -14.63 10.50
N PHE A 689 -20.35 -14.70 10.70
CA PHE A 689 -19.75 -14.81 12.02
C PHE A 689 -20.10 -13.61 12.92
N LEU A 690 -19.86 -12.38 12.45
CA LEU A 690 -20.20 -11.16 13.18
C LEU A 690 -21.71 -11.05 13.39
N GLY A 691 -22.52 -11.42 12.39
CA GLY A 691 -23.98 -11.43 12.48
C GLY A 691 -24.51 -12.30 13.62
N ARG A 692 -23.93 -13.49 13.82
CA ARG A 692 -24.31 -14.41 14.91
C ARG A 692 -24.04 -13.84 16.30
N TYR A 693 -22.91 -13.15 16.49
CA TYR A 693 -22.49 -12.67 17.81
C TYR A 693 -22.92 -11.24 18.13
N LEU A 694 -23.01 -10.37 17.14
CA LEU A 694 -23.29 -8.94 17.31
C LEU A 694 -24.70 -8.56 16.92
N LYS A 695 -25.40 -9.35 16.11
CA LYS A 695 -26.80 -9.10 15.67
C LYS A 695 -26.97 -7.64 15.17
N PRO A 696 -26.50 -7.29 13.98
CA PRO A 696 -26.29 -5.91 13.51
C PRO A 696 -27.38 -4.90 13.93
#